data_AF-A0A6C2UK02-F1
#
_entry.id   AF-A0A6C2UK02-F1
#
_cell.length_a   1.000
_cell.length_b   1.000
_cell.length_c   1.000
_cell.angle_alpha   90.00
_cell.angle_beta   90.00
_cell.angle_gamma   90.00
#
_symmetry.space_group_name_H-M   'P 1'
#
loop_
_entity.id
_entity.type
_entity.pdbx_description
1 polymer ?
#
loop_
_entity_poly.entity_id
_entity_poly.type
_entity_poly.pdbx_seq_one_letter_code
_entity_poly.pdbx_strand_id
1 'polypeptide(L)'
;MFNEVVKKSLNLIGFLLVGLNASAWDGGTDEADWRALTDRVASNKTELASLTAQADMAGLNTDYAAVSKTVIDRFLVYSQYDRDHPEIMSNAVAAVWWRGKIPNSATYHIELPFDEMQECLDLSNNAMDELRQQLASNISLEDPSDFSTGTLVLTNRFYTLDGNPVFPSTFTWMLKDEEDLLQAFGRVGGRSYSLTSVDSDNTVNAGNRNAMAADLYAQSADNIGPQQIFLGHQADSWMISSHPEVLDGARNFTKYDIDSPLIRGWLTTLFEGILPTACGPAGSGNQPRIHLLANEPSFSTREGGWLASNGVSDHTMAKYKEWITAKYTTVSNLNMTYGTSYADFDAAKAGMIIPVPLSLQGGPIWYDWCRFNMDRVNEWFSFLKNGTQSNDPAGSPVTIKLLGGTLSDEYRDAGIDLEYLTKLQDVMGADNHVVPLGASDLNIKFSMEWTNRYALAWMEQSMMMDFTKSLCPDKPFYDSEWHGLSTDRWCHFSMGRDYVRTALWLGFTHGMSAMQAWYFPRKHDGSLRGDMGAVIGSAATLPKAVDSYGRTFKELNAHAGSITALVPETRSFMLYYCEEAAIQDTEYTADLTDVYDALKLLNISVGFTTPTEISNVSTLNQTVIIPPTAYMSDVSLAALQTYEGAGGNLVQVNGATASFGKNEQGGSRSSSGLTPFASVAFSEVYAMADSLTIALNALKPSLPVQTLILSPDLQPAYGVLSSQWIDPATGNTTVVLINVSKDTRTVVLKESGLPVGLRNLITQQLLTSSPVMEPCDVLLLQTDHSIPPPSVPLQAPSPVTTVVQFTGSEGYATGDLTAHSDWTGPLGNMVNPNGAGYNGAQGIVDVSLNAWVKGVYSAGLSSASAGDEITLSSVFKFTSTNSVIGAKDLINLMFYDESTGGDFMRAGVRRTSSGGFDFIVVNQNGNRFSTGVSSSLAGLVSDLGTSDWLEFSVTLTRGASSDDWAMDLTLMNLVSNSIIETFSAGGLGSTPDFFAAETLYGGFSSSMIAMISSRVIDCFSYTVPGQTGWQQFVSNYGLGGSVTNDFDHDGQFDYVEYALGGNPVNSASQGTMPSIVYAHDSYVSLYNLEITNAHPGITYLAEWTDSLVSNGWNQTWDSTVIVPSAIPGYDEVERKIYGGTNDHLFFRLQIIVP
;
A
#
# COMPACT_ATOMS: atom_id res chain seq x y z
N MET A 1 -14.98 19.85 26.83
CA MET A 1 -14.01 19.76 27.94
C MET A 1 -13.78 18.28 28.33
N PHE A 2 -13.51 17.46 27.32
CA PHE A 2 -13.24 16.02 27.38
C PHE A 2 -12.29 15.76 26.20
N ASN A 3 -11.00 16.06 26.39
CA ASN A 3 -9.99 15.84 25.34
C ASN A 3 -8.53 15.83 25.83
N GLU A 4 -8.23 15.37 27.06
CA GLU A 4 -6.84 15.51 27.57
C GLU A 4 -6.24 14.39 28.44
N VAL A 5 -6.77 13.16 28.47
CA VAL A 5 -6.22 12.13 29.41
C VAL A 5 -5.69 10.84 28.76
N VAL A 6 -5.68 10.70 27.42
CA VAL A 6 -5.26 9.42 26.77
C VAL A 6 -3.86 9.46 26.14
N LYS A 7 -3.07 10.53 26.30
CA LYS A 7 -1.79 10.72 25.58
C LYS A 7 -0.50 10.28 26.30
N LYS A 8 -0.55 9.50 27.39
CA LYS A 8 0.69 9.05 28.06
C LYS A 8 0.61 7.59 28.49
N SER A 9 1.35 6.75 27.75
CA SER A 9 2.10 5.54 28.20
C SER A 9 2.07 4.45 27.12
N LEU A 10 3.03 4.49 26.19
CA LEU A 10 3.53 3.34 25.43
C LEU A 10 4.78 3.79 24.65
N ASN A 11 5.94 3.34 25.11
CA ASN A 11 7.22 3.42 24.41
C ASN A 11 7.93 2.09 24.64
N LEU A 12 7.94 1.19 23.66
CA LEU A 12 9.16 0.66 23.04
C LEU A 12 8.84 -0.33 21.90
N ILE A 13 9.50 -0.10 20.77
CA ILE A 13 9.76 -1.01 19.64
C ILE A 13 8.56 -1.36 18.75
N GLY A 14 8.14 -0.34 18.01
CA GLY A 14 7.55 -0.45 16.68
C GLY A 14 7.76 0.91 16.03
N PHE A 15 8.52 1.00 14.94
CA PHE A 15 8.61 2.21 14.13
C PHE A 15 7.24 2.43 13.46
N LEU A 16 6.30 2.94 14.24
CA LEU A 16 5.04 3.49 13.78
C LEU A 16 5.31 4.95 13.42
N LEU A 17 5.51 5.21 12.13
CA LEU A 17 5.13 6.47 11.52
C LEU A 17 3.60 6.58 11.66
N VAL A 18 3.13 6.91 12.87
CA VAL A 18 1.75 7.36 13.04
C VAL A 18 1.68 8.71 12.35
N GLY A 19 0.97 8.76 11.22
CA GLY A 19 0.63 9.99 10.53
C GLY A 19 0.13 11.01 11.53
N LEU A 20 0.93 12.04 11.79
CA LEU A 20 0.45 13.27 12.38
C LEU A 20 -0.61 13.79 11.40
N ASN A 21 -1.89 13.63 11.74
CA ASN A 21 -2.95 14.45 11.18
C ASN A 21 -2.43 15.89 11.18
N ALA A 22 -2.32 16.50 10.00
CA ALA A 22 -1.84 17.87 9.91
C ALA A 22 -2.68 18.76 10.82
N SER A 23 -2.01 19.42 11.74
CA SER A 23 -2.64 20.38 12.62
C SER A 23 -2.89 21.63 11.80
N ALA A 24 -4.15 21.88 11.42
CA ALA A 24 -4.60 23.24 11.20
C ALA A 24 -4.18 24.10 12.40
N TRP A 25 -3.79 25.35 12.15
CA TRP A 25 -3.38 26.27 13.19
C TRP A 25 -4.50 26.46 14.21
N ASP A 26 -4.21 26.18 15.49
CA ASP A 26 -5.18 26.24 16.59
C ASP A 26 -4.96 27.46 17.52
N GLY A 27 -3.96 28.28 17.23
CA GLY A 27 -3.67 29.53 17.95
C GLY A 27 -4.46 30.74 17.42
N GLY A 28 -4.13 31.94 17.92
CA GLY A 28 -4.75 33.17 17.43
C GLY A 28 -4.19 33.60 16.08
N THR A 29 -4.93 34.43 15.35
CA THR A 29 -4.52 34.94 14.03
C THR A 29 -4.02 36.40 14.09
N ASP A 30 -3.52 36.83 15.25
CA ASP A 30 -3.06 38.19 15.47
C ASP A 30 -1.57 38.39 15.11
N GLU A 31 -1.05 39.61 15.30
CA GLU A 31 0.34 39.95 14.97
C GLU A 31 1.36 39.33 15.93
N ALA A 32 0.99 39.08 17.18
CA ALA A 32 1.87 38.43 18.14
C ALA A 32 2.02 36.93 17.82
N ASP A 33 0.89 36.27 17.50
CA ASP A 33 0.88 34.88 17.05
C ASP A 33 1.65 34.70 15.74
N TRP A 34 1.46 35.60 14.77
CA TRP A 34 2.20 35.58 13.50
C TRP A 34 3.71 35.65 13.74
N ARG A 35 4.17 36.63 14.54
CA ARG A 35 5.58 36.79 14.87
C ARG A 35 6.15 35.54 15.53
N ALA A 36 5.45 35.01 16.54
CA ALA A 36 5.87 33.81 17.25
C ALA A 36 5.99 32.61 16.31
N LEU A 37 5.05 32.43 15.39
CA LEU A 37 5.06 31.36 14.41
C LEU A 37 6.20 31.53 13.39
N THR A 38 6.38 32.74 12.83
CA THR A 38 7.48 33.02 11.89
C THR A 38 8.86 32.91 12.54
N ASP A 39 9.01 33.29 13.82
CA ASP A 39 10.27 33.13 14.57
C ASP A 39 10.61 31.65 14.77
N ARG A 40 9.61 30.81 15.05
CA ARG A 40 9.78 29.35 15.13
C ARG A 40 10.21 28.77 13.77
N VAL A 41 9.57 29.18 12.68
CA VAL A 41 9.95 28.72 11.32
C VAL A 41 11.38 29.15 10.99
N ALA A 42 11.77 30.38 11.31
CA ALA A 42 13.14 30.87 11.11
C ALA A 42 14.18 30.10 11.95
N SER A 43 13.85 29.76 13.19
CA SER A 43 14.69 28.92 14.06
C SER A 43 14.87 27.52 13.48
N ASN A 44 13.76 26.86 13.12
CA ASN A 44 13.79 25.52 12.52
C ASN A 44 14.56 25.50 11.20
N LYS A 45 14.41 26.53 10.35
CA LYS A 45 15.18 26.68 9.11
C LYS A 45 16.69 26.77 9.38
N THR A 46 17.09 27.49 10.43
CA THR A 46 18.50 27.61 10.84
C THR A 46 19.04 26.25 11.31
N GLU A 47 18.26 25.52 12.11
CA GLU A 47 18.64 24.18 12.57
C GLU A 47 18.71 23.17 11.42
N LEU A 48 17.73 23.16 10.52
CA LEU A 48 17.73 22.34 9.31
C LEU A 48 18.97 22.61 8.46
N ALA A 49 19.34 23.87 8.24
CA ALA A 49 20.56 24.21 7.50
C ALA A 49 21.83 23.70 8.20
N SER A 50 21.87 23.75 9.54
CA SER A 50 22.99 23.22 10.32
C SER A 50 23.08 21.69 10.23
N LEU A 51 21.95 20.98 10.29
CA LEU A 51 21.91 19.52 10.14
C LEU A 51 22.26 19.09 8.71
N THR A 52 21.79 19.83 7.71
CA THR A 52 22.13 19.62 6.29
C THR A 52 23.64 19.71 6.10
N ALA A 53 24.28 20.78 6.59
CA ALA A 53 25.73 20.93 6.49
C ALA A 53 26.51 19.82 7.24
N GLN A 54 25.97 19.30 8.35
CA GLN A 54 26.57 18.16 9.05
C GLN A 54 26.48 16.87 8.23
N ALA A 55 25.32 16.60 7.63
CA ALA A 55 25.11 15.46 6.74
C ALA A 55 25.99 15.54 5.49
N ASP A 56 26.11 16.72 4.86
CA ASP A 56 27.01 16.96 3.73
C ASP A 56 28.47 16.67 4.09
N MET A 57 28.94 17.16 5.24
CA MET A 57 30.30 16.88 5.73
C MET A 57 30.53 15.39 6.01
N ALA A 58 29.48 14.64 6.31
CA ALA A 58 29.51 13.19 6.49
C ALA A 58 29.35 12.41 5.16
N GLY A 59 29.16 13.09 4.03
CA GLY A 59 28.94 12.46 2.72
C GLY A 59 27.58 11.76 2.60
N LEU A 60 26.57 12.24 3.33
CA LEU A 60 25.20 11.73 3.30
C LEU A 60 24.35 12.57 2.34
N ASN A 61 23.29 11.97 1.80
CA ASN A 61 22.38 12.64 0.87
C ASN A 61 21.57 13.74 1.57
N THR A 62 21.59 14.94 1.00
CA THR A 62 20.86 16.13 1.46
C THR A 62 19.85 16.69 0.47
N ASP A 63 19.68 16.08 -0.70
CA ASP A 63 18.79 16.56 -1.77
C ASP A 63 17.32 16.60 -1.33
N TYR A 64 16.89 15.63 -0.52
CA TYR A 64 15.54 15.60 0.04
C TYR A 64 15.29 16.78 0.98
N ALA A 65 16.24 17.08 1.87
CA ALA A 65 16.17 18.22 2.77
C ALA A 65 16.23 19.56 2.00
N ALA A 66 16.96 19.60 0.88
CA ALA A 66 17.00 20.77 0.00
C ALA A 66 15.62 21.08 -0.60
N VAL A 67 14.82 20.07 -0.98
CA VAL A 67 13.41 20.28 -1.39
C VAL A 67 12.62 20.98 -0.29
N SER A 68 12.67 20.46 0.94
CA SER A 68 11.92 21.01 2.08
C SER A 68 12.33 22.44 2.40
N LYS A 69 13.63 22.73 2.32
CA LYS A 69 14.15 24.09 2.46
C LYS A 69 13.61 25.01 1.35
N THR A 70 13.63 24.59 0.08
CA THR A 70 13.09 25.38 -1.02
C THR A 70 11.60 25.69 -0.81
N VAL A 71 10.80 24.71 -0.40
CA VAL A 71 9.37 24.93 -0.12
C VAL A 71 9.17 25.92 1.02
N ILE A 72 9.87 25.75 2.15
CA ILE A 72 9.80 26.67 3.29
C ILE A 72 10.17 28.10 2.86
N ASP A 73 11.22 28.24 2.04
CA ASP A 73 11.68 29.55 1.55
C ASP A 73 10.63 30.24 0.68
N ARG A 74 9.90 29.49 -0.16
CA ARG A 74 8.82 30.02 -1.00
C ARG A 74 7.59 30.36 -0.18
N PHE A 75 7.15 29.49 0.72
CA PHE A 75 5.94 29.72 1.49
C PHE A 75 6.11 30.80 2.56
N LEU A 76 7.33 31.07 3.05
CA LEU A 76 7.59 32.28 3.85
C LEU A 76 7.22 33.57 3.09
N VAL A 77 7.48 33.62 1.78
CA VAL A 77 7.07 34.75 0.92
C VAL A 77 5.58 34.71 0.64
N TYR A 78 5.03 33.54 0.31
CA TYR A 78 3.65 33.41 -0.16
C TYR A 78 2.65 33.64 0.97
N SER A 79 2.87 33.07 2.14
CA SER A 79 2.01 33.28 3.31
C SER A 79 2.09 34.72 3.81
N GLN A 80 3.26 35.36 3.76
CA GLN A 80 3.37 36.79 4.07
C GLN A 80 2.58 37.63 3.05
N TYR A 81 2.67 37.31 1.75
CA TYR A 81 1.89 37.98 0.72
C TYR A 81 0.38 37.84 0.97
N ASP A 82 -0.11 36.63 1.26
CA ASP A 82 -1.52 36.37 1.51
C ASP A 82 -2.02 37.06 2.79
N ARG A 83 -1.18 37.13 3.82
CA ARG A 83 -1.46 37.89 5.05
C ARG A 83 -1.56 39.39 4.80
N ASP A 84 -0.71 39.94 3.93
CA ASP A 84 -0.69 41.36 3.59
C ASP A 84 -1.79 41.76 2.60
N HIS A 85 -2.32 40.79 1.85
CA HIS A 85 -3.37 40.98 0.84
C HIS A 85 -4.58 40.05 1.05
N PRO A 86 -5.19 40.05 2.26
CA PRO A 86 -6.27 39.12 2.61
C PRO A 86 -7.49 39.26 1.69
N GLU A 87 -7.67 40.42 1.05
CA GLU A 87 -8.76 40.68 0.11
C GLU A 87 -8.67 39.81 -1.16
N ILE A 88 -7.47 39.43 -1.60
CA ILE A 88 -7.31 38.62 -2.82
C ILE A 88 -7.90 37.22 -2.59
N MET A 89 -7.49 36.56 -1.51
CA MET A 89 -8.00 35.23 -1.17
C MET A 89 -9.48 35.29 -0.75
N SER A 90 -9.90 36.34 -0.05
CA SER A 90 -11.32 36.58 0.26
C SER A 90 -12.18 36.66 -1.01
N ASN A 91 -11.71 37.38 -2.03
CA ASN A 91 -12.39 37.48 -3.32
C ASN A 91 -12.41 36.15 -4.08
N ALA A 92 -11.31 35.38 -4.04
CA ALA A 92 -11.26 34.04 -4.62
C ALA A 92 -12.32 33.12 -4.00
N VAL A 93 -12.39 33.08 -2.66
CA VAL A 93 -13.39 32.31 -1.91
C VAL A 93 -14.82 32.77 -2.25
N ALA A 94 -15.04 34.08 -2.38
CA ALA A 94 -16.36 34.62 -2.71
C ALA A 94 -16.80 34.25 -4.14
N ALA A 95 -15.86 34.13 -5.08
CA ALA A 95 -16.10 33.87 -6.49
C ALA A 95 -16.45 32.41 -6.81
N VAL A 96 -16.03 31.45 -5.98
CA VAL A 96 -16.33 30.04 -6.21
C VAL A 96 -17.74 29.66 -5.74
N TRP A 97 -18.47 28.95 -6.58
CA TRP A 97 -19.84 28.52 -6.30
C TRP A 97 -19.93 27.46 -5.19
N TRP A 98 -18.83 26.73 -4.98
CA TRP A 98 -18.70 25.66 -3.98
C TRP A 98 -18.13 26.15 -2.64
N ARG A 99 -18.05 27.47 -2.39
CA ARG A 99 -17.45 28.06 -1.18
C ARG A 99 -17.96 27.50 0.15
N GLY A 100 -19.17 26.94 0.20
CA GLY A 100 -19.71 26.29 1.39
C GLY A 100 -18.99 24.99 1.79
N LYS A 101 -18.15 24.44 0.90
CA LYS A 101 -17.28 23.28 1.15
C LYS A 101 -15.91 23.66 1.70
N ILE A 102 -15.56 24.94 1.71
CA ILE A 102 -14.29 25.44 2.26
C ILE A 102 -14.40 25.49 3.79
N PRO A 103 -13.50 24.84 4.54
CA PRO A 103 -13.43 24.95 5.99
C PRO A 103 -13.32 26.41 6.42
N ASN A 104 -14.12 26.82 7.40
CA ASN A 104 -14.14 28.18 7.91
C ASN A 104 -14.20 29.24 6.79
N SER A 105 -14.98 29.03 5.72
CA SER A 105 -14.96 29.86 4.50
C SER A 105 -15.03 31.38 4.73
N ALA A 106 -15.68 31.85 5.81
CA ALA A 106 -15.74 33.26 6.18
C ALA A 106 -14.38 33.83 6.67
N THR A 107 -13.51 32.99 7.22
CA THR A 107 -12.21 33.35 7.80
C THR A 107 -11.03 32.63 7.15
N TYR A 108 -11.25 31.77 6.15
CA TYR A 108 -10.21 31.03 5.42
C TYR A 108 -9.04 31.91 4.97
N HIS A 109 -9.32 33.09 4.40
CA HIS A 109 -8.32 34.06 3.95
C HIS A 109 -7.47 34.69 5.08
N ILE A 110 -7.91 34.57 6.33
CA ILE A 110 -7.19 35.03 7.54
C ILE A 110 -6.37 33.87 8.14
N GLU A 111 -6.93 32.66 8.13
CA GLU A 111 -6.35 31.44 8.71
C GLU A 111 -5.25 30.85 7.82
N LEU A 112 -5.42 30.90 6.49
CA LEU A 112 -4.54 30.26 5.51
C LEU A 112 -3.04 30.56 5.70
N PRO A 113 -2.58 31.82 5.89
CA PRO A 113 -1.16 32.08 6.11
C PRO A 113 -0.59 31.37 7.33
N PHE A 114 -1.39 31.17 8.38
CA PHE A 114 -0.97 30.48 9.59
C PHE A 114 -0.92 28.97 9.40
N ASP A 115 -1.90 28.41 8.69
CA ASP A 115 -1.89 26.99 8.31
C ASP A 115 -0.66 26.65 7.46
N GLU A 116 -0.33 27.48 6.47
CA GLU A 116 0.85 27.31 5.64
C GLU A 116 2.16 27.39 6.46
N MET A 117 2.24 28.32 7.43
CA MET A 117 3.40 28.42 8.32
C MET A 117 3.50 27.28 9.32
N GLN A 118 2.37 26.75 9.81
CA GLN A 118 2.33 25.57 10.65
C GLN A 118 2.78 24.33 9.87
N GLU A 119 2.35 24.17 8.63
CA GLU A 119 2.87 23.12 7.76
C GLU A 119 4.39 23.29 7.54
N CYS A 120 4.91 24.49 7.30
CA CYS A 120 6.37 24.71 7.20
C CYS A 120 7.16 24.23 8.43
N LEU A 121 6.60 24.31 9.64
CA LEU A 121 7.21 23.69 10.83
C LEU A 121 7.22 22.16 10.72
N ASP A 122 6.14 21.55 10.28
CA ASP A 122 6.06 20.11 10.07
C ASP A 122 7.07 19.64 9.00
N LEU A 123 7.22 20.40 7.90
CA LEU A 123 8.22 20.14 6.86
C LEU A 123 9.64 20.14 7.44
N SER A 124 10.00 21.19 8.17
CA SER A 124 11.34 21.30 8.75
C SER A 124 11.62 20.20 9.77
N ASN A 125 10.66 19.86 10.63
CA ASN A 125 10.82 18.78 11.61
C ASN A 125 11.02 17.43 10.91
N ASN A 126 10.21 17.12 9.90
CA ASN A 126 10.34 15.87 9.13
C ASN A 126 11.71 15.75 8.45
N ALA A 127 12.19 16.81 7.78
CA ALA A 127 13.50 16.81 7.14
C ALA A 127 14.64 16.68 8.17
N MET A 128 14.55 17.36 9.32
CA MET A 128 15.54 17.24 10.40
C MET A 128 15.58 15.82 10.99
N ASP A 129 14.43 15.18 11.17
CA ASP A 129 14.36 13.82 11.72
C ASP A 129 14.93 12.78 10.75
N GLU A 130 14.73 12.94 9.45
CA GLU A 130 15.37 12.10 8.43
C GLU A 130 16.90 12.28 8.43
N LEU A 131 17.40 13.52 8.45
CA LEU A 131 18.84 13.79 8.52
C LEU A 131 19.47 13.22 9.79
N ARG A 132 18.79 13.32 10.94
CA ARG A 132 19.24 12.72 12.21
C ARG A 132 19.29 11.19 12.11
N GLN A 133 18.33 10.56 11.43
CA GLN A 133 18.36 9.11 11.19
C GLN A 133 19.53 8.71 10.27
N GLN A 134 19.81 9.47 9.22
CA GLN A 134 20.99 9.24 8.36
C GLN A 134 22.31 9.42 9.14
N LEU A 135 22.45 10.49 9.91
CA LEU A 135 23.62 10.76 10.77
C LEU A 135 23.82 9.68 11.84
N ALA A 136 22.74 9.06 12.32
CA ALA A 136 22.77 7.93 13.23
C ALA A 136 22.98 6.57 12.52
N SER A 137 23.08 6.56 11.19
CA SER A 137 23.17 5.34 10.36
C SER A 137 21.98 4.39 10.52
N ASN A 138 20.82 4.91 10.93
CA ASN A 138 19.58 4.14 11.01
C ASN A 138 18.94 3.93 9.64
N ILE A 139 19.15 4.86 8.71
CA ILE A 139 18.75 4.79 7.31
C ILE A 139 19.89 5.30 6.43
N SER A 140 19.89 4.90 5.16
CA SER A 140 20.77 5.43 4.12
C SER A 140 19.96 5.66 2.86
N LEU A 141 19.94 6.89 2.35
CA LEU A 141 19.21 7.25 1.14
C LEU A 141 20.16 7.29 -0.06
N GLU A 142 19.71 6.82 -1.21
CA GLU A 142 20.46 6.87 -2.46
C GLU A 142 20.38 8.26 -3.12
N ASP A 143 21.47 8.67 -3.77
CA ASP A 143 21.56 9.94 -4.50
C ASP A 143 20.65 9.94 -5.75
N PRO A 144 19.75 10.93 -5.89
CA PRO A 144 18.98 11.13 -7.10
C PRO A 144 19.87 11.65 -8.24
N SER A 145 19.40 11.48 -9.48
CA SER A 145 20.07 12.07 -10.65
C SER A 145 20.02 13.61 -10.64
N ASP A 146 21.14 14.26 -10.97
CA ASP A 146 21.25 15.72 -11.12
C ASP A 146 20.93 16.16 -12.55
N PHE A 147 19.74 16.71 -12.77
CA PHE A 147 19.28 17.19 -14.07
C PHE A 147 19.96 18.49 -14.54
N SER A 148 20.72 19.19 -13.68
CA SER A 148 21.45 20.40 -14.11
C SER A 148 22.65 20.11 -14.99
N THR A 149 23.10 18.85 -14.99
CA THR A 149 24.21 18.37 -15.80
C THR A 149 23.80 17.09 -16.55
N GLY A 150 24.71 16.56 -17.37
CA GLY A 150 24.47 15.35 -18.16
C GLY A 150 23.65 15.58 -19.44
N THR A 151 23.38 14.48 -20.15
CA THR A 151 22.61 14.47 -21.40
C THR A 151 21.34 13.67 -21.23
N LEU A 152 20.19 14.37 -21.26
CA LEU A 152 18.88 13.74 -21.26
C LEU A 152 18.57 13.14 -22.63
N VAL A 153 18.04 11.92 -22.67
CA VAL A 153 17.62 11.24 -23.90
C VAL A 153 16.26 10.57 -23.67
N LEU A 154 15.35 10.72 -24.63
CA LEU A 154 14.14 9.90 -24.67
C LEU A 154 14.45 8.59 -25.38
N THR A 155 14.33 7.47 -24.68
CA THR A 155 14.42 6.12 -25.29
C THR A 155 13.07 5.72 -25.87
N ASN A 156 12.95 4.50 -26.37
CA ASN A 156 11.64 3.97 -26.74
C ASN A 156 10.71 3.89 -25.53
N ARG A 157 11.20 3.61 -24.30
CA ARG A 157 10.40 3.30 -23.09
C ARG A 157 10.30 4.38 -22.03
N PHE A 158 11.38 5.11 -21.80
CA PHE A 158 11.52 6.10 -20.72
C PHE A 158 12.66 7.08 -21.02
N TYR A 159 12.85 8.07 -20.15
CA TYR A 159 13.99 8.97 -20.25
C TYR A 159 15.24 8.38 -19.59
N THR A 160 16.40 8.69 -20.14
CA THR A 160 17.69 8.43 -19.49
C THR A 160 18.50 9.71 -19.36
N LEU A 161 19.29 9.80 -18.29
CA LEU A 161 20.32 10.81 -18.08
C LEU A 161 21.67 10.10 -18.04
N ASP A 162 22.53 10.40 -19.02
CA ASP A 162 23.83 9.73 -19.21
C ASP A 162 23.74 8.19 -19.24
N GLY A 163 22.62 7.67 -19.77
CA GLY A 163 22.34 6.24 -19.90
C GLY A 163 21.57 5.60 -18.75
N ASN A 164 21.40 6.29 -17.62
CA ASN A 164 20.62 5.78 -16.48
C ASN A 164 19.16 6.19 -16.57
N PRO A 165 18.18 5.31 -16.27
CA PRO A 165 16.76 5.68 -16.26
C PRO A 165 16.49 6.87 -15.33
N VAL A 166 15.64 7.80 -15.77
CA VAL A 166 15.19 8.96 -14.98
C VAL A 166 13.73 9.31 -15.31
N PHE A 167 13.12 10.09 -14.42
CA PHE A 167 11.75 10.57 -14.52
C PHE A 167 11.72 12.10 -14.45
N PRO A 168 11.69 12.79 -15.61
CA PRO A 168 11.56 14.24 -15.66
C PRO A 168 10.23 14.71 -15.07
N SER A 169 10.28 15.79 -14.29
CA SER A 169 9.10 16.39 -13.68
C SER A 169 9.09 17.91 -13.67
N THR A 170 7.91 18.50 -13.45
CA THR A 170 7.72 19.93 -13.11
C THR A 170 6.28 20.18 -12.62
N PHE A 171 5.95 21.43 -12.34
CA PHE A 171 4.56 21.89 -12.27
C PHE A 171 4.17 22.66 -13.52
N THR A 172 2.90 22.54 -13.92
CA THR A 172 2.27 23.53 -14.80
C THR A 172 2.48 24.88 -14.16
N TRP A 173 3.03 25.80 -14.95
CA TRP A 173 3.22 27.19 -14.57
C TRP A 173 4.34 27.52 -13.56
N MET A 174 5.17 26.55 -13.19
CA MET A 174 6.36 26.83 -12.38
C MET A 174 7.26 27.93 -12.99
N LEU A 175 7.89 28.73 -12.14
CA LEU A 175 8.95 29.66 -12.55
C LEU A 175 10.19 28.85 -12.96
N LYS A 176 10.78 29.21 -14.10
CA LYS A 176 11.90 28.46 -14.72
C LYS A 176 13.23 29.20 -14.61
N ASP A 177 13.22 30.42 -14.12
CA ASP A 177 14.36 31.29 -13.87
C ASP A 177 14.94 31.11 -12.44
N GLU A 178 14.41 30.17 -11.66
CA GLU A 178 14.81 29.87 -10.28
C GLU A 178 15.42 28.48 -10.18
N GLU A 179 16.73 28.43 -9.99
CA GLU A 179 17.50 27.19 -9.95
C GLU A 179 17.09 26.26 -8.79
N ASP A 180 16.71 26.80 -7.63
CA ASP A 180 16.26 26.00 -6.49
C ASP A 180 14.91 25.29 -6.75
N LEU A 181 13.99 25.91 -7.50
CA LEU A 181 12.73 25.29 -7.95
C LEU A 181 12.98 24.19 -8.98
N LEU A 182 13.89 24.45 -9.93
CA LEU A 182 14.31 23.45 -10.92
C LEU A 182 14.95 22.23 -10.25
N GLN A 183 15.79 22.45 -9.23
CA GLN A 183 16.36 21.37 -8.44
C GLN A 183 15.33 20.63 -7.59
N ALA A 184 14.35 21.34 -7.02
CA ALA A 184 13.36 20.72 -6.15
C ALA A 184 12.28 19.92 -6.89
N PHE A 185 11.83 20.40 -8.06
CA PHE A 185 10.63 19.89 -8.75
C PHE A 185 10.87 19.42 -10.17
N GLY A 186 12.10 19.53 -10.68
CA GLY A 186 12.51 19.04 -11.99
C GLY A 186 12.53 20.10 -13.08
N ARG A 187 13.11 19.71 -14.22
CA ARG A 187 13.56 20.59 -15.31
C ARG A 187 12.73 20.51 -16.60
N VAL A 188 11.47 20.10 -16.54
CA VAL A 188 10.63 20.07 -17.75
C VAL A 188 10.37 21.50 -18.26
N GLY A 189 10.77 21.73 -19.51
CA GLY A 189 10.70 23.00 -20.21
C GLY A 189 9.51 23.07 -21.17
N GLY A 190 9.52 24.09 -22.02
CA GLY A 190 8.53 24.20 -23.09
C GLY A 190 8.03 25.61 -23.37
N ARG A 191 7.29 25.72 -24.47
CA ARG A 191 6.64 26.94 -24.96
C ARG A 191 5.40 26.60 -25.78
N SER A 192 4.40 27.48 -25.77
CA SER A 192 3.21 27.35 -26.61
C SER A 192 3.28 28.20 -27.87
N TYR A 193 2.58 27.76 -28.91
CA TYR A 193 2.34 28.48 -30.16
C TYR A 193 0.92 28.17 -30.65
N SER A 194 0.30 29.09 -31.39
CA SER A 194 -1.07 28.92 -31.87
C SER A 194 -1.33 29.73 -33.14
N LEU A 195 -2.53 29.60 -33.71
CA LEU A 195 -2.95 30.37 -34.88
C LEU A 195 -2.92 31.89 -34.66
N THR A 196 -2.87 32.38 -33.42
CA THR A 196 -2.64 33.80 -33.12
C THR A 196 -1.24 34.30 -33.51
N SER A 197 -0.37 33.41 -33.98
CA SER A 197 0.94 33.76 -34.55
C SER A 197 0.91 33.87 -36.08
N VAL A 198 -0.24 33.71 -36.73
CA VAL A 198 -0.41 33.84 -38.18
C VAL A 198 -0.91 35.25 -38.52
N ASP A 199 -0.12 36.04 -39.23
CA ASP A 199 -0.43 37.44 -39.58
C ASP A 199 -1.32 37.56 -40.83
N SER A 200 -1.22 36.59 -41.75
CA SER A 200 -2.02 36.49 -42.97
C SER A 200 -2.08 35.04 -43.44
N ASP A 201 -2.92 34.72 -44.42
CA ASP A 201 -3.15 33.35 -44.92
C ASP A 201 -1.88 32.53 -45.19
N ASN A 202 -0.75 33.18 -45.49
CA ASN A 202 0.50 32.49 -45.86
C ASN A 202 1.72 32.95 -45.06
N THR A 203 1.56 33.70 -43.96
CA THR A 203 2.70 34.25 -43.20
C THR A 203 2.50 34.21 -41.69
N VAL A 204 3.56 33.87 -40.97
CA VAL A 204 3.62 33.97 -39.51
C VAL A 204 4.32 35.24 -39.02
N ASN A 205 4.00 35.65 -37.81
CA ASN A 205 4.63 36.76 -37.11
C ASN A 205 6.10 36.43 -36.78
N ALA A 206 7.03 37.14 -37.43
CA ALA A 206 8.46 36.94 -37.23
C ALA A 206 8.92 37.24 -35.79
N GLY A 207 8.25 38.17 -35.11
CA GLY A 207 8.52 38.50 -33.70
C GLY A 207 8.20 37.33 -32.78
N ASN A 208 7.00 36.76 -32.90
CA ASN A 208 6.58 35.59 -32.11
C ASN A 208 7.49 34.38 -32.37
N ARG A 209 7.84 34.11 -33.63
CA ARG A 209 8.76 33.04 -34.01
C ARG A 209 10.12 33.18 -33.33
N ASN A 210 10.72 34.37 -33.44
CA ASN A 210 12.06 34.62 -32.91
C ASN A 210 12.05 34.63 -31.37
N ALA A 211 10.99 35.12 -30.74
CA ALA A 211 10.83 35.09 -29.29
C ALA A 211 10.70 33.66 -28.76
N MET A 212 9.91 32.80 -29.44
CA MET A 212 9.80 31.39 -29.08
C MET A 212 11.15 30.67 -29.21
N ALA A 213 11.88 30.88 -30.31
CA ALA A 213 13.20 30.30 -30.48
C ALA A 213 14.18 30.76 -29.39
N ALA A 214 14.23 32.06 -29.09
CA ALA A 214 15.11 32.59 -28.05
C ALA A 214 14.80 32.01 -26.64
N ASP A 215 13.51 31.86 -26.30
CA ASP A 215 13.08 31.25 -25.03
C ASP A 215 13.50 29.77 -24.93
N LEU A 216 13.26 28.99 -26.00
CA LEU A 216 13.65 27.58 -26.04
C LEU A 216 15.18 27.40 -26.04
N TYR A 217 15.93 28.30 -26.68
CA TYR A 217 17.39 28.29 -26.64
C TYR A 217 17.92 28.57 -25.23
N ALA A 218 17.34 29.55 -24.52
CA ALA A 218 17.70 29.85 -23.14
C ALA A 218 17.44 28.64 -22.22
N GLN A 219 16.25 28.03 -22.33
CA GLN A 219 15.93 26.79 -21.62
C GLN A 219 16.92 25.67 -21.95
N SER A 220 17.31 25.50 -23.22
CA SER A 220 18.29 24.50 -23.62
C SER A 220 19.68 24.75 -23.05
N ALA A 221 20.10 26.01 -22.92
CA ALA A 221 21.39 26.39 -22.36
C ALA A 221 21.51 26.08 -20.86
N ASP A 222 20.37 26.05 -20.15
CA ASP A 222 20.28 25.78 -18.71
C ASP A 222 19.83 24.33 -18.39
N ASN A 223 19.96 23.41 -19.36
CA ASN A 223 19.56 22.00 -19.26
C ASN A 223 18.08 21.79 -18.85
N ILE A 224 17.20 22.68 -19.29
CA ILE A 224 15.76 22.57 -19.07
C ILE A 224 15.15 21.71 -20.18
N GLY A 225 14.98 20.42 -19.89
CA GLY A 225 14.40 19.40 -20.77
C GLY A 225 13.71 18.25 -20.00
N PRO A 226 12.80 17.48 -20.65
CA PRO A 226 12.34 17.65 -22.03
C PRO A 226 11.53 18.92 -22.21
N GLN A 227 11.53 19.48 -23.43
CA GLN A 227 10.75 20.67 -23.77
C GLN A 227 9.38 20.28 -24.33
N GLN A 228 8.31 20.68 -23.65
CA GLN A 228 6.94 20.53 -24.18
C GLN A 228 6.60 21.68 -25.13
N ILE A 229 6.41 21.35 -26.42
CA ILE A 229 6.00 22.32 -27.44
C ILE A 229 4.49 22.21 -27.63
N PHE A 230 3.74 23.16 -27.05
CA PHE A 230 2.28 23.06 -26.95
C PHE A 230 1.57 23.82 -28.08
N LEU A 231 0.73 23.11 -28.86
CA LEU A 231 -0.12 23.69 -29.89
C LEU A 231 -1.46 24.17 -29.29
N GLY A 232 -1.69 25.48 -29.33
CA GLY A 232 -2.97 26.08 -28.95
C GLY A 232 -3.98 26.09 -30.10
N HIS A 233 -5.26 25.80 -29.80
CA HIS A 233 -6.35 25.71 -30.79
C HIS A 233 -7.33 26.88 -30.70
N GLN A 234 -6.85 28.09 -30.91
CA GLN A 234 -7.66 29.30 -30.99
C GLN A 234 -7.35 30.08 -32.26
N ALA A 235 -8.35 30.33 -33.10
CA ALA A 235 -8.23 31.21 -34.26
C ALA A 235 -8.03 32.68 -33.83
N ASP A 236 -7.29 33.46 -34.62
CA ASP A 236 -7.11 34.89 -34.35
C ASP A 236 -8.39 35.69 -34.66
N SER A 237 -8.52 36.84 -34.03
CA SER A 237 -9.55 37.86 -34.27
C SER A 237 -9.76 38.19 -35.76
N TRP A 238 -8.70 38.29 -36.57
CA TRP A 238 -8.84 38.60 -38.01
C TRP A 238 -9.41 37.43 -38.80
N MET A 239 -9.04 36.19 -38.43
CA MET A 239 -9.57 34.96 -39.03
C MET A 239 -11.07 34.87 -38.74
N ILE A 240 -11.46 35.05 -37.48
CA ILE A 240 -12.86 35.02 -37.04
C ILE A 240 -13.67 36.13 -37.72
N SER A 241 -13.11 37.34 -37.84
CA SER A 241 -13.82 38.46 -38.47
C SER A 241 -14.03 38.26 -39.97
N SER A 242 -13.10 37.58 -40.65
CA SER A 242 -13.16 37.35 -42.09
C SER A 242 -13.95 36.10 -42.46
N HIS A 243 -13.89 35.09 -41.58
CA HIS A 243 -14.44 33.75 -41.77
C HIS A 243 -15.10 33.26 -40.47
N PRO A 244 -16.24 33.85 -40.05
CA PRO A 244 -16.91 33.45 -38.81
C PRO A 244 -17.34 31.97 -38.80
N GLU A 245 -17.56 31.36 -39.99
CA GLU A 245 -17.92 29.95 -40.16
C GLU A 245 -16.87 28.97 -39.60
N VAL A 246 -15.61 29.41 -39.40
CA VAL A 246 -14.58 28.54 -38.82
C VAL A 246 -14.84 28.23 -37.34
N LEU A 247 -15.80 28.90 -36.70
CA LEU A 247 -16.22 28.65 -35.33
C LEU A 247 -17.39 27.66 -35.23
N ASP A 248 -17.96 27.21 -36.35
CA ASP A 248 -19.07 26.27 -36.35
C ASP A 248 -18.66 24.95 -35.67
N GLY A 249 -19.41 24.55 -34.64
CA GLY A 249 -19.04 23.38 -33.84
C GLY A 249 -17.78 23.55 -32.98
N ALA A 250 -17.34 24.77 -32.67
CA ALA A 250 -16.26 24.99 -31.71
C ALA A 250 -16.56 24.36 -30.33
N ARG A 251 -15.50 23.94 -29.64
CA ARG A 251 -15.51 23.28 -28.32
C ARG A 251 -14.62 24.05 -27.33
N ASN A 252 -14.49 23.55 -26.10
CA ASN A 252 -13.85 24.30 -25.01
C ASN A 252 -12.36 24.61 -25.30
N PHE A 253 -11.59 23.57 -25.63
CA PHE A 253 -10.17 23.70 -25.90
C PHE A 253 -9.83 23.77 -27.40
N THR A 254 -10.66 23.17 -28.26
CA THR A 254 -10.56 23.32 -29.73
C THR A 254 -11.62 24.29 -30.21
N LYS A 255 -11.27 25.58 -30.32
CA LYS A 255 -12.21 26.69 -30.54
C LYS A 255 -12.48 26.98 -32.02
N TYR A 256 -12.46 25.96 -32.86
CA TYR A 256 -12.73 26.05 -34.30
C TYR A 256 -13.18 24.70 -34.86
N ASP A 257 -13.69 24.71 -36.10
CA ASP A 257 -13.98 23.53 -36.90
C ASP A 257 -12.70 22.83 -37.37
N ILE A 258 -12.47 21.60 -36.91
CA ILE A 258 -11.32 20.76 -37.30
C ILE A 258 -11.41 20.26 -38.76
N ASP A 259 -12.60 20.33 -39.36
CA ASP A 259 -12.86 19.94 -40.75
C ASP A 259 -12.78 21.12 -41.73
N SER A 260 -12.57 22.36 -41.22
CA SER A 260 -12.45 23.55 -42.05
C SER A 260 -11.14 23.56 -42.87
N PRO A 261 -11.21 23.68 -44.20
CA PRO A 261 -10.01 23.81 -45.04
C PRO A 261 -9.18 25.05 -44.72
N LEU A 262 -9.80 26.14 -44.26
CA LEU A 262 -9.10 27.39 -43.88
C LEU A 262 -8.25 27.17 -42.63
N ILE A 263 -8.83 26.58 -41.59
CA ILE A 263 -8.12 26.23 -40.36
C ILE A 263 -6.93 25.32 -40.66
N ARG A 264 -7.13 24.29 -41.49
CA ARG A 264 -6.07 23.38 -41.91
C ARG A 264 -4.96 24.10 -42.69
N GLY A 265 -5.34 25.02 -43.59
CA GLY A 265 -4.39 25.87 -44.31
C GLY A 265 -3.54 26.72 -43.36
N TRP A 266 -4.16 27.41 -42.41
CA TRP A 266 -3.45 28.26 -41.45
C TRP A 266 -2.58 27.46 -40.48
N LEU A 267 -2.98 26.24 -40.10
CA LEU A 267 -2.15 25.37 -39.27
C LEU A 267 -0.92 24.88 -40.03
N THR A 268 -1.06 24.54 -41.32
CA THR A 268 0.09 24.28 -42.19
C THR A 268 1.06 25.48 -42.23
N THR A 269 0.54 26.69 -42.47
CA THR A 269 1.34 27.92 -42.44
C THR A 269 2.02 28.14 -41.08
N LEU A 270 1.32 27.84 -39.98
CA LEU A 270 1.88 27.93 -38.63
C LEU A 270 3.06 26.96 -38.44
N PHE A 271 2.90 25.69 -38.83
CA PHE A 271 3.94 24.67 -38.70
C PHE A 271 5.18 25.02 -39.53
N GLU A 272 4.99 25.32 -40.82
CA GLU A 272 6.07 25.71 -41.74
C GLU A 272 6.78 26.98 -41.29
N GLY A 273 6.02 27.92 -40.72
CA GLY A 273 6.52 29.23 -40.31
C GLY A 273 7.28 29.23 -38.99
N ILE A 274 6.89 28.40 -38.01
CA ILE A 274 7.41 28.45 -36.63
C ILE A 274 8.42 27.34 -36.34
N LEU A 275 8.06 26.08 -36.61
CA LEU A 275 8.78 24.92 -36.08
C LEU A 275 10.23 24.79 -36.58
N PRO A 276 10.57 25.10 -37.85
CA PRO A 276 11.96 25.01 -38.31
C PRO A 276 12.93 25.90 -37.53
N THR A 277 12.47 27.08 -37.08
CA THR A 277 13.30 28.02 -36.31
C THR A 277 13.26 27.68 -34.81
N ALA A 278 12.08 27.44 -34.26
CA ALA A 278 11.89 27.18 -32.83
C ALA A 278 12.50 25.85 -32.38
N CYS A 279 12.41 24.80 -33.21
CA CYS A 279 12.95 23.48 -32.92
C CYS A 279 14.33 23.24 -33.55
N GLY A 280 14.84 24.19 -34.33
CA GLY A 280 16.17 24.15 -34.94
C GLY A 280 17.28 24.62 -33.99
N PRO A 281 18.52 24.79 -34.49
CA PRO A 281 19.68 25.22 -33.69
C PRO A 281 19.52 26.58 -33.01
N ALA A 282 18.63 27.44 -33.51
CA ALA A 282 18.34 28.75 -32.94
C ALA A 282 17.33 28.73 -31.77
N GLY A 283 16.71 27.56 -31.52
CA GLY A 283 15.81 27.33 -30.39
C GLY A 283 16.19 26.08 -29.63
N SER A 284 15.34 25.06 -29.64
CA SER A 284 15.55 23.81 -28.86
C SER A 284 16.88 23.11 -29.14
N GLY A 285 17.41 23.21 -30.36
CA GLY A 285 18.61 22.48 -30.78
C GLY A 285 18.43 20.97 -30.61
N ASN A 286 19.37 20.35 -29.88
CA ASN A 286 19.38 18.90 -29.63
C ASN A 286 18.68 18.49 -28.33
N GLN A 287 18.12 19.43 -27.54
CA GLN A 287 17.40 19.06 -26.33
C GLN A 287 16.19 18.17 -26.67
N PRO A 288 15.94 17.10 -25.89
CA PRO A 288 14.73 16.29 -26.04
C PRO A 288 13.49 17.16 -25.93
N ARG A 289 12.50 16.88 -26.77
CA ARG A 289 11.25 17.64 -26.83
C ARG A 289 10.09 16.75 -27.26
N ILE A 290 8.88 17.14 -26.88
CA ILE A 290 7.63 16.49 -27.26
C ILE A 290 6.65 17.56 -27.71
N HIS A 291 5.95 17.34 -28.83
CA HIS A 291 4.86 18.20 -29.27
C HIS A 291 3.55 17.78 -28.61
N LEU A 292 3.01 18.62 -27.72
CA LEU A 292 1.67 18.44 -27.16
C LEU A 292 0.65 18.99 -28.18
N LEU A 293 -0.04 18.08 -28.86
CA LEU A 293 -0.88 18.41 -30.01
C LEU A 293 -2.20 19.05 -29.65
N ALA A 294 -2.79 18.73 -28.49
CA ALA A 294 -4.04 19.29 -27.99
C ALA A 294 -4.15 19.14 -26.46
N ASN A 295 -4.86 20.07 -25.81
CA ASN A 295 -5.26 20.00 -24.41
C ASN A 295 -6.69 19.48 -24.31
N GLU A 296 -6.90 18.34 -23.63
CA GLU A 296 -8.23 17.78 -23.33
C GLU A 296 -9.22 17.87 -24.50
N PRO A 297 -8.86 17.30 -25.67
CA PRO A 297 -9.74 17.38 -26.83
C PRO A 297 -11.07 16.67 -26.55
N SER A 298 -12.18 17.31 -26.89
CA SER A 298 -13.51 16.70 -26.83
C SER A 298 -14.42 17.33 -27.87
N PHE A 299 -15.08 16.47 -28.65
CA PHE A 299 -16.01 16.85 -29.71
C PHE A 299 -17.40 16.26 -29.46
N SER A 300 -17.87 16.37 -28.20
CA SER A 300 -19.19 15.87 -27.80
C SER A 300 -20.30 16.39 -28.70
N THR A 301 -21.23 15.51 -29.05
CA THR A 301 -22.33 15.73 -29.98
C THR A 301 -23.66 15.15 -29.50
N ARG A 302 -23.71 14.50 -28.34
CA ARG A 302 -24.97 13.96 -27.78
C ARG A 302 -25.88 15.04 -27.22
N GLU A 303 -27.17 14.74 -27.17
CA GLU A 303 -28.16 15.53 -26.43
C GLU A 303 -27.75 15.70 -24.95
N GLY A 304 -27.76 16.94 -24.48
CA GLY A 304 -27.27 17.30 -23.14
C GLY A 304 -25.76 17.18 -22.95
N GLY A 305 -24.99 16.89 -24.01
CA GLY A 305 -23.52 16.83 -23.97
C GLY A 305 -22.89 18.21 -23.81
N TRP A 306 -21.69 18.26 -23.23
CA TRP A 306 -21.01 19.53 -22.99
C TRP A 306 -20.67 20.24 -24.30
N LEU A 307 -21.17 21.47 -24.46
CA LEU A 307 -21.07 22.27 -25.70
C LEU A 307 -21.61 21.58 -26.98
N ALA A 308 -22.33 20.45 -26.86
CA ALA A 308 -22.89 19.76 -28.01
C ALA A 308 -23.94 20.62 -28.76
N SER A 309 -24.60 21.55 -28.05
CA SER A 309 -25.53 22.53 -28.64
C SER A 309 -24.89 23.47 -29.66
N ASN A 310 -23.56 23.56 -29.70
CA ASN A 310 -22.85 24.31 -30.74
C ASN A 310 -22.94 23.63 -32.12
N GLY A 311 -23.49 22.42 -32.19
CA GLY A 311 -23.65 21.67 -33.43
C GLY A 311 -22.31 21.20 -34.00
N VAL A 312 -22.32 21.01 -35.32
CA VAL A 312 -21.14 20.73 -36.16
C VAL A 312 -21.26 21.56 -37.45
N SER A 313 -20.16 21.73 -38.16
CA SER A 313 -20.13 22.51 -39.40
C SER A 313 -20.73 21.76 -40.60
N ASP A 314 -21.01 22.50 -41.68
CA ASP A 314 -21.37 21.92 -42.97
C ASP A 314 -20.25 21.03 -43.55
N HIS A 315 -18.99 21.31 -43.22
CA HIS A 315 -17.83 20.48 -43.60
C HIS A 315 -17.89 19.12 -42.90
N THR A 316 -18.14 19.10 -41.59
CA THR A 316 -18.36 17.85 -40.84
C THR A 316 -19.54 17.07 -41.42
N MET A 317 -20.66 17.73 -41.71
CA MET A 317 -21.83 17.04 -42.27
C MET A 317 -21.59 16.54 -43.72
N ALA A 318 -20.71 17.19 -44.49
CA ALA A 318 -20.27 16.67 -45.78
C ALA A 318 -19.41 15.41 -45.63
N LYS A 319 -18.45 15.40 -44.70
CA LYS A 319 -17.68 14.20 -44.36
C LYS A 319 -18.57 13.06 -43.84
N TYR A 320 -19.60 13.36 -43.05
CA TYR A 320 -20.57 12.34 -42.59
C TYR A 320 -21.28 11.67 -43.77
N LYS A 321 -21.76 12.46 -44.75
CA LYS A 321 -22.37 11.94 -45.97
C LYS A 321 -21.41 11.01 -46.72
N GLU A 322 -20.15 11.42 -46.88
CA GLU A 322 -19.13 10.59 -47.53
C GLU A 322 -18.90 9.29 -46.78
N TRP A 323 -18.82 9.35 -45.45
CA TRP A 323 -18.62 8.19 -44.57
C TRP A 323 -19.77 7.18 -44.68
N ILE A 324 -21.04 7.62 -44.57
CA ILE A 324 -22.20 6.71 -44.73
C ILE A 324 -22.34 6.21 -46.16
N THR A 325 -21.95 6.99 -47.17
CA THR A 325 -21.93 6.56 -48.57
C THR A 325 -20.93 5.41 -48.75
N ALA A 326 -19.73 5.53 -48.17
CA ALA A 326 -18.71 4.50 -48.21
C ALA A 326 -19.16 3.24 -47.46
N LYS A 327 -19.68 3.39 -46.24
CA LYS A 327 -20.11 2.26 -45.39
C LYS A 327 -21.25 1.45 -46.02
N TYR A 328 -22.31 2.12 -46.50
CA TYR A 328 -23.50 1.42 -46.97
C TYR A 328 -23.51 1.14 -48.47
N THR A 329 -22.67 1.83 -49.25
CA THR A 329 -22.59 1.80 -50.72
C THR A 329 -23.87 2.29 -51.44
N THR A 330 -25.07 1.97 -50.94
CA THR A 330 -26.37 2.43 -51.45
C THR A 330 -27.27 2.91 -50.32
N VAL A 331 -28.13 3.90 -50.60
CA VAL A 331 -29.10 4.41 -49.62
C VAL A 331 -30.12 3.34 -49.19
N SER A 332 -30.38 2.34 -50.05
CA SER A 332 -31.27 1.23 -49.70
C SER A 332 -30.72 0.37 -48.56
N ASN A 333 -29.40 0.14 -48.53
CA ASN A 333 -28.76 -0.59 -47.44
C ASN A 333 -28.82 0.22 -46.14
N LEU A 334 -28.54 1.52 -46.22
CA LEU A 334 -28.67 2.43 -45.07
C LEU A 334 -30.11 2.43 -44.54
N ASN A 335 -31.10 2.59 -45.40
CA ASN A 335 -32.52 2.60 -45.02
C ASN A 335 -32.95 1.29 -44.34
N MET A 336 -32.45 0.15 -44.84
CA MET A 336 -32.72 -1.16 -44.23
C MET A 336 -32.14 -1.24 -42.81
N THR A 337 -30.93 -0.74 -42.60
CA THR A 337 -30.29 -0.74 -41.28
C THR A 337 -30.93 0.28 -40.34
N TYR A 338 -31.16 1.51 -40.79
CA TYR A 338 -31.67 2.62 -39.96
C TYR A 338 -33.18 2.56 -39.73
N GLY A 339 -33.92 1.73 -40.47
CA GLY A 339 -35.39 1.75 -40.43
C GLY A 339 -35.98 3.03 -41.02
N THR A 340 -35.30 3.62 -42.02
CA THR A 340 -35.67 4.89 -42.65
C THR A 340 -36.08 4.70 -44.12
N SER A 341 -36.43 5.79 -44.80
CA SER A 341 -36.83 5.78 -46.22
C SER A 341 -36.29 6.98 -46.99
N TYR A 342 -35.00 7.29 -46.81
CA TYR A 342 -34.32 8.39 -47.50
C TYR A 342 -34.23 8.11 -49.00
N ALA A 343 -34.43 9.15 -49.82
CA ALA A 343 -34.37 9.04 -51.28
C ALA A 343 -32.93 8.85 -51.80
N ASP A 344 -31.96 9.47 -51.11
CA ASP A 344 -30.52 9.43 -51.41
C ASP A 344 -29.72 9.77 -50.12
N PHE A 345 -28.40 9.81 -50.23
CA PHE A 345 -27.52 10.14 -49.10
C PHE A 345 -27.58 11.62 -48.69
N ASP A 346 -28.05 12.53 -49.56
CA ASP A 346 -28.28 13.93 -49.18
C ASP A 346 -29.49 14.05 -48.26
N ALA A 347 -30.57 13.31 -48.55
CA ALA A 347 -31.72 13.20 -47.66
C ALA A 347 -31.33 12.53 -46.32
N ALA A 348 -30.44 11.54 -46.33
CA ALA A 348 -29.92 10.92 -45.10
C ALA A 348 -29.09 11.92 -44.27
N LYS A 349 -28.18 12.68 -44.90
CA LYS A 349 -27.42 13.77 -44.27
C LYS A 349 -28.38 14.79 -43.62
N ALA A 350 -29.40 15.22 -44.33
CA ALA A 350 -30.39 16.19 -43.84
C ALA A 350 -31.28 15.63 -42.71
N GLY A 351 -31.44 14.30 -42.64
CA GLY A 351 -32.19 13.62 -41.59
C GLY A 351 -31.42 13.41 -40.28
N MET A 352 -30.09 13.61 -40.29
CA MET A 352 -29.27 13.51 -39.08
C MET A 352 -29.46 14.74 -38.19
N ILE A 353 -29.80 14.51 -36.92
CA ILE A 353 -30.07 15.56 -35.93
C ILE A 353 -28.86 15.70 -35.01
N ILE A 354 -28.35 16.93 -34.84
CA ILE A 354 -27.29 17.29 -33.90
C ILE A 354 -27.80 18.39 -32.98
N PRO A 355 -27.72 18.25 -31.64
CA PRO A 355 -27.15 17.11 -30.91
C PRO A 355 -27.88 15.77 -31.13
N VAL A 356 -27.16 14.66 -31.11
CA VAL A 356 -27.70 13.30 -31.33
C VAL A 356 -28.59 12.90 -30.15
N PRO A 357 -29.88 12.57 -30.37
CA PRO A 357 -30.77 12.16 -29.28
C PRO A 357 -30.28 10.91 -28.54
N LEU A 358 -30.32 10.94 -27.20
CA LEU A 358 -29.91 9.80 -26.36
C LEU A 358 -30.77 8.55 -26.60
N SER A 359 -32.02 8.75 -27.02
CA SER A 359 -32.94 7.64 -27.36
C SER A 359 -32.47 6.79 -28.55
N LEU A 360 -31.44 7.21 -29.28
CA LEU A 360 -30.86 6.44 -30.38
C LEU A 360 -29.72 5.51 -29.94
N GLN A 361 -29.20 5.66 -28.71
CA GLN A 361 -28.19 4.77 -28.15
C GLN A 361 -28.72 3.33 -28.05
N GLY A 362 -27.86 2.36 -28.34
CA GLY A 362 -28.21 0.96 -28.56
C GLY A 362 -28.65 0.64 -30.00
N GLY A 363 -28.74 1.64 -30.89
CA GLY A 363 -29.16 1.50 -32.28
C GLY A 363 -28.11 1.92 -33.32
N PRO A 364 -28.41 1.76 -34.62
CA PRO A 364 -27.44 1.95 -35.70
C PRO A 364 -27.05 3.41 -35.95
N ILE A 365 -27.98 4.36 -35.79
CA ILE A 365 -27.72 5.79 -36.04
C ILE A 365 -26.71 6.34 -35.04
N TRP A 366 -26.88 6.02 -33.75
CA TRP A 366 -25.97 6.40 -32.68
C TRP A 366 -24.57 5.82 -32.91
N TYR A 367 -24.50 4.50 -33.14
CA TYR A 367 -23.24 3.81 -33.37
C TYR A 367 -22.45 4.40 -34.53
N ASP A 368 -23.12 4.58 -35.67
CA ASP A 368 -22.50 5.13 -36.87
C ASP A 368 -22.01 6.56 -36.68
N TRP A 369 -22.77 7.40 -35.97
CA TRP A 369 -22.34 8.76 -35.70
C TRP A 369 -21.13 8.81 -34.77
N CYS A 370 -21.13 8.04 -33.67
CA CYS A 370 -19.99 7.98 -32.75
C CYS A 370 -18.73 7.48 -33.46
N ARG A 371 -18.83 6.42 -34.28
CA ARG A 371 -17.71 5.91 -35.10
C ARG A 371 -17.24 6.93 -36.14
N PHE A 372 -18.15 7.60 -36.85
CA PHE A 372 -17.77 8.69 -37.75
C PHE A 372 -17.05 9.83 -37.01
N ASN A 373 -17.54 10.22 -35.83
CA ASN A 373 -16.95 11.29 -35.04
C ASN A 373 -15.54 10.92 -34.56
N MET A 374 -15.31 9.66 -34.18
CA MET A 374 -13.98 9.11 -33.93
C MET A 374 -13.09 9.18 -35.18
N ASP A 375 -13.55 8.70 -36.33
CA ASP A 375 -12.76 8.65 -37.56
C ASP A 375 -12.30 10.03 -38.04
N ARG A 376 -13.17 11.05 -37.98
CA ARG A 376 -12.79 12.41 -38.39
C ARG A 376 -11.78 13.06 -37.41
N VAL A 377 -11.87 12.72 -36.13
CA VAL A 377 -10.92 13.20 -35.09
C VAL A 377 -9.58 12.47 -35.21
N ASN A 378 -9.60 11.17 -35.49
CA ASN A 378 -8.42 10.36 -35.82
C ASN A 378 -7.66 10.95 -37.03
N GLU A 379 -8.39 11.32 -38.08
CA GLU A 379 -7.84 11.98 -39.26
C GLU A 379 -7.26 13.36 -38.92
N TRP A 380 -7.95 14.14 -38.09
CA TRP A 380 -7.47 15.43 -37.61
C TRP A 380 -6.15 15.32 -36.83
N PHE A 381 -6.04 14.39 -35.87
CA PHE A 381 -4.79 14.18 -35.14
C PHE A 381 -3.67 13.64 -36.02
N SER A 382 -3.98 12.82 -37.03
CA SER A 382 -3.01 12.40 -38.03
C SER A 382 -2.47 13.59 -38.83
N PHE A 383 -3.34 14.52 -39.24
CA PHE A 383 -2.92 15.77 -39.87
C PHE A 383 -1.98 16.57 -38.96
N LEU A 384 -2.33 16.73 -37.69
CA LEU A 384 -1.51 17.45 -36.71
C LEU A 384 -0.13 16.80 -36.53
N LYS A 385 -0.08 15.49 -36.27
CA LYS A 385 1.17 14.73 -36.11
C LYS A 385 2.08 14.90 -37.33
N ASN A 386 1.53 14.69 -38.52
CA ASN A 386 2.28 14.80 -39.77
C ASN A 386 2.78 16.23 -39.99
N GLY A 387 1.94 17.23 -39.72
CA GLY A 387 2.28 18.64 -39.86
C GLY A 387 3.42 19.06 -38.92
N THR A 388 3.36 18.65 -37.64
CA THR A 388 4.40 18.98 -36.66
C THR A 388 5.71 18.24 -36.97
N GLN A 389 5.67 16.92 -37.19
CA GLN A 389 6.88 16.11 -37.41
C GLN A 389 7.58 16.43 -38.72
N SER A 390 6.85 16.82 -39.77
CA SER A 390 7.47 17.19 -41.05
C SER A 390 8.17 18.56 -41.01
N ASN A 391 7.81 19.42 -40.04
CA ASN A 391 8.34 20.78 -39.92
C ASN A 391 9.27 20.98 -38.71
N ASP A 392 9.29 20.04 -37.75
CA ASP A 392 10.35 19.95 -36.75
C ASP A 392 11.61 19.30 -37.39
N PRO A 393 12.77 19.97 -37.40
CA PRO A 393 14.00 19.42 -37.98
C PRO A 393 14.44 18.05 -37.44
N ALA A 394 14.03 17.67 -36.23
CA ALA A 394 14.33 16.34 -35.65
C ALA A 394 13.16 15.35 -35.75
N GLY A 395 12.00 15.75 -36.29
CA GLY A 395 10.81 14.90 -36.34
C GLY A 395 10.37 14.41 -34.96
N SER A 396 10.42 15.27 -33.95
CA SER A 396 10.28 14.86 -32.55
C SER A 396 8.93 14.21 -32.22
N PRO A 397 8.89 13.38 -31.15
CA PRO A 397 7.67 12.70 -30.70
C PRO A 397 6.48 13.64 -30.47
N VAL A 398 5.29 13.12 -30.71
CA VAL A 398 4.02 13.82 -30.39
C VAL A 398 3.27 13.13 -29.25
N THR A 399 2.47 13.93 -28.54
CA THR A 399 1.58 13.51 -27.46
C THR A 399 0.28 14.31 -27.49
N ILE A 400 -0.78 13.78 -26.89
CA ILE A 400 -2.11 14.39 -26.77
C ILE A 400 -2.50 14.27 -25.30
N LYS A 401 -2.89 15.37 -24.65
CA LYS A 401 -3.39 15.33 -23.28
C LYS A 401 -4.82 14.82 -23.29
N LEU A 402 -5.00 13.51 -23.25
CA LEU A 402 -6.32 12.88 -23.16
C LEU A 402 -6.82 12.92 -21.73
N LEU A 403 -8.14 13.11 -21.57
CA LEU A 403 -8.80 13.05 -20.27
C LEU A 403 -8.57 11.67 -19.63
N GLY A 404 -7.99 11.60 -18.43
CA GLY A 404 -7.67 10.32 -17.76
C GLY A 404 -8.89 9.39 -17.63
N GLY A 405 -10.07 9.95 -17.35
CA GLY A 405 -11.34 9.23 -17.26
C GLY A 405 -11.94 8.75 -18.59
N THR A 406 -11.28 8.94 -19.75
CA THR A 406 -11.83 8.56 -21.06
C THR A 406 -12.20 7.07 -21.14
N LEU A 407 -11.42 6.19 -20.50
CA LEU A 407 -11.67 4.75 -20.53
C LEU A 407 -12.89 4.35 -19.68
N SER A 408 -13.18 5.10 -18.61
CA SER A 408 -14.30 4.87 -17.69
C SER A 408 -15.53 5.76 -17.95
N ASP A 409 -15.48 6.71 -18.88
CA ASP A 409 -16.64 7.53 -19.27
C ASP A 409 -17.78 6.63 -19.80
N GLU A 410 -19.03 6.98 -19.54
CA GLU A 410 -20.21 6.23 -19.99
C GLU A 410 -20.64 6.59 -21.42
N TYR A 411 -20.13 7.71 -21.95
CA TYR A 411 -20.43 8.18 -23.31
C TYR A 411 -19.20 8.11 -24.23
N ARG A 412 -19.47 7.93 -25.54
CA ARG A 412 -18.45 7.88 -26.60
C ARG A 412 -18.69 8.87 -27.74
N ASP A 413 -19.52 9.89 -27.49
CA ASP A 413 -19.86 10.91 -28.48
C ASP A 413 -18.78 12.00 -28.64
N ALA A 414 -17.73 11.98 -27.82
CA ALA A 414 -16.62 12.95 -27.84
C ALA A 414 -15.66 12.80 -29.03
N GLY A 415 -15.77 11.72 -29.81
CA GLY A 415 -14.90 11.45 -30.95
C GLY A 415 -13.48 11.01 -30.55
N ILE A 416 -13.29 10.53 -29.32
CA ILE A 416 -12.00 10.06 -28.81
C ILE A 416 -11.95 8.54 -28.96
N ASP A 417 -11.20 8.07 -29.95
CA ASP A 417 -10.89 6.65 -30.17
C ASP A 417 -9.61 6.30 -29.41
N LEU A 418 -9.76 5.72 -28.23
CA LEU A 418 -8.63 5.53 -27.33
C LEU A 418 -7.58 4.57 -27.91
N GLU A 419 -8.01 3.47 -28.54
CA GLU A 419 -7.08 2.52 -29.16
C GLU A 419 -6.27 3.18 -30.30
N TYR A 420 -6.96 3.91 -31.19
CA TYR A 420 -6.30 4.58 -32.30
C TYR A 420 -5.33 5.65 -31.80
N LEU A 421 -5.76 6.50 -30.85
CA LEU A 421 -4.94 7.60 -30.36
C LEU A 421 -3.76 7.10 -29.52
N THR A 422 -3.88 6.00 -28.79
CA THR A 422 -2.74 5.32 -28.14
C THR A 422 -1.71 4.86 -29.17
N LYS A 423 -2.14 4.32 -30.31
CA LYS A 423 -1.24 3.89 -31.40
C LYS A 423 -0.65 5.07 -32.18
N LEU A 424 -1.41 6.14 -32.38
CA LEU A 424 -0.98 7.33 -33.12
C LEU A 424 0.11 8.11 -32.39
N GLN A 425 -0.02 8.29 -31.08
CA GLN A 425 0.95 9.04 -30.27
C GLN A 425 2.29 8.32 -30.18
N ASP A 426 3.40 9.05 -30.15
CA ASP A 426 4.73 8.46 -29.93
C ASP A 426 5.02 8.35 -28.42
N VAL A 427 4.48 9.28 -27.65
CA VAL A 427 4.43 9.28 -26.19
C VAL A 427 2.97 9.43 -25.78
N MET A 428 2.44 8.46 -25.04
CA MET A 428 1.04 8.52 -24.59
C MET A 428 0.87 9.67 -23.60
N GLY A 429 -0.06 10.58 -23.90
CA GLY A 429 -0.38 11.71 -23.04
C GLY A 429 -1.68 11.54 -22.27
N ALA A 430 -1.72 12.08 -21.06
CA ALA A 430 -2.92 12.16 -20.22
C ALA A 430 -2.87 13.36 -19.25
N ASP A 431 -3.93 13.51 -18.45
CA ASP A 431 -4.11 14.42 -17.31
C ASP A 431 -4.77 13.70 -16.11
N ASN A 432 -4.19 12.57 -15.68
CA ASN A 432 -4.90 11.62 -14.84
C ASN A 432 -5.27 12.19 -13.46
N HIS A 433 -6.43 11.76 -12.96
CA HIS A 433 -6.84 11.98 -11.58
C HIS A 433 -6.34 10.88 -10.65
N VAL A 434 -5.93 11.30 -9.46
CA VAL A 434 -5.89 10.47 -8.26
C VAL A 434 -6.52 11.30 -7.16
N VAL A 435 -7.48 10.75 -6.41
CA VAL A 435 -8.24 11.51 -5.41
C VAL A 435 -7.95 10.96 -4.02
N PRO A 436 -7.52 11.78 -3.05
CA PRO A 436 -7.27 11.31 -1.69
C PRO A 436 -8.57 11.06 -0.92
N LEU A 437 -8.56 10.10 0.00
CA LEU A 437 -9.61 9.98 1.01
C LEU A 437 -9.74 11.31 1.78
N GLY A 438 -10.97 11.76 2.00
CA GLY A 438 -11.24 13.05 2.65
C GLY A 438 -11.26 14.25 1.70
N ALA A 439 -11.05 14.05 0.39
CA ALA A 439 -11.23 15.10 -0.60
C ALA A 439 -12.65 15.67 -0.60
N SER A 440 -12.75 16.98 -0.79
CA SER A 440 -14.02 17.65 -1.04
C SER A 440 -14.37 17.50 -2.52
N ASP A 441 -15.37 16.68 -2.82
CA ASP A 441 -15.99 16.66 -4.15
C ASP A 441 -16.64 18.02 -4.39
N LEU A 442 -16.28 18.69 -5.48
CA LEU A 442 -16.79 20.01 -5.82
C LEU A 442 -18.05 19.91 -6.66
N ASN A 443 -18.19 18.96 -7.60
CA ASN A 443 -19.24 18.98 -8.63
C ASN A 443 -20.20 17.77 -8.73
N ILE A 444 -20.19 16.80 -7.80
CA ILE A 444 -21.12 15.65 -7.73
C ILE A 444 -21.06 14.78 -9.01
N LYS A 445 -19.88 14.62 -9.60
CA LYS A 445 -19.67 13.74 -10.75
C LYS A 445 -18.71 12.58 -10.51
N PHE A 446 -18.13 12.47 -9.31
CA PHE A 446 -17.30 11.33 -8.95
C PHE A 446 -18.07 10.40 -8.01
N SER A 447 -18.13 9.13 -8.38
CA SER A 447 -18.51 8.10 -7.41
C SER A 447 -17.47 8.11 -6.29
N MET A 448 -17.94 8.22 -5.04
CA MET A 448 -17.10 8.11 -3.84
C MET A 448 -17.14 6.69 -3.26
N GLU A 449 -17.71 5.71 -3.98
CA GLU A 449 -17.83 4.32 -3.50
C GLU A 449 -16.48 3.67 -3.21
N TRP A 450 -15.43 4.07 -3.94
CA TRP A 450 -14.05 3.62 -3.69
C TRP A 450 -13.58 3.93 -2.26
N THR A 451 -14.11 4.97 -1.60
CA THR A 451 -13.75 5.32 -0.20
C THR A 451 -14.17 4.25 0.81
N ASN A 452 -15.06 3.34 0.42
CA ASN A 452 -15.40 2.18 1.23
C ASN A 452 -14.24 1.19 1.33
N ARG A 453 -13.29 1.21 0.37
CA ARG A 453 -12.19 0.25 0.25
C ARG A 453 -10.80 0.91 0.33
N TYR A 454 -10.63 2.08 -0.25
CA TYR A 454 -9.31 2.63 -0.57
C TYR A 454 -9.02 3.98 0.09
N ALA A 455 -7.73 4.23 0.35
CA ALA A 455 -7.21 5.51 0.82
C ALA A 455 -7.08 6.56 -0.31
N LEU A 456 -7.17 6.11 -1.57
CA LEU A 456 -7.09 6.94 -2.76
C LEU A 456 -7.86 6.31 -3.94
N ALA A 457 -8.41 7.15 -4.82
CA ALA A 457 -9.01 6.74 -6.08
C ALA A 457 -7.91 6.47 -7.13
N TRP A 458 -7.34 5.26 -7.08
CA TRP A 458 -6.15 4.88 -7.87
C TRP A 458 -6.45 4.40 -9.30
N MET A 459 -7.69 4.00 -9.57
CA MET A 459 -8.05 3.24 -10.78
C MET A 459 -7.86 4.01 -12.09
N GLU A 460 -8.26 5.28 -12.17
CA GLU A 460 -8.18 6.06 -13.41
C GLU A 460 -6.75 6.08 -13.97
N GLN A 461 -5.80 6.50 -13.12
CA GLN A 461 -4.38 6.53 -13.43
C GLN A 461 -3.83 5.15 -13.83
N SER A 462 -4.07 4.12 -13.01
CA SER A 462 -3.53 2.77 -13.26
C SER A 462 -4.12 2.13 -14.51
N MET A 463 -5.43 2.27 -14.73
CA MET A 463 -6.15 1.64 -15.83
C MET A 463 -5.73 2.23 -17.18
N MET A 464 -5.55 3.56 -17.26
CA MET A 464 -5.08 4.23 -18.47
C MET A 464 -3.66 3.80 -18.88
N MET A 465 -2.76 3.61 -17.91
CA MET A 465 -1.42 3.09 -18.17
C MET A 465 -1.43 1.60 -18.51
N ASP A 466 -2.19 0.77 -17.79
CA ASP A 466 -2.28 -0.66 -18.10
C ASP A 466 -2.89 -0.88 -19.49
N PHE A 467 -3.87 -0.07 -19.92
CA PHE A 467 -4.40 -0.08 -21.29
C PHE A 467 -3.29 0.27 -22.30
N THR A 468 -2.63 1.41 -22.09
CA THR A 468 -1.58 1.91 -22.99
C THR A 468 -0.43 0.92 -23.14
N LYS A 469 0.11 0.44 -22.00
CA LYS A 469 1.25 -0.48 -21.96
C LYS A 469 0.87 -1.89 -22.41
N SER A 470 -0.41 -2.19 -22.58
CA SER A 470 -0.82 -3.45 -23.22
C SER A 470 -0.79 -3.36 -24.74
N LEU A 471 -1.26 -2.26 -25.32
CA LEU A 471 -1.27 -2.07 -26.77
C LEU A 471 0.11 -1.64 -27.31
N CYS A 472 0.86 -0.91 -26.49
CA CYS A 472 2.13 -0.27 -26.85
C CYS A 472 3.09 -0.37 -25.66
N PRO A 473 3.54 -1.59 -25.28
CA PRO A 473 4.35 -1.84 -24.07
C PRO A 473 5.63 -1.01 -24.01
N ASP A 474 6.20 -0.76 -25.18
CA ASP A 474 7.43 0.00 -25.28
C ASP A 474 7.22 1.50 -25.23
N LYS A 475 6.03 2.09 -25.47
CA LYS A 475 5.94 3.56 -25.58
C LYS A 475 6.07 4.25 -24.22
N PRO A 476 6.69 5.45 -24.14
CA PRO A 476 6.72 6.23 -22.90
C PRO A 476 5.34 6.80 -22.59
N PHE A 477 5.08 7.07 -21.31
CA PHE A 477 3.84 7.70 -20.85
C PHE A 477 4.17 9.02 -20.17
N TYR A 478 3.52 10.10 -20.60
CA TYR A 478 3.73 11.44 -20.09
C TYR A 478 2.41 12.03 -19.61
N ASP A 479 2.27 12.20 -18.30
CA ASP A 479 1.15 12.94 -17.76
C ASP A 479 1.47 14.44 -17.81
N SER A 480 0.83 15.15 -18.73
CA SER A 480 1.18 16.55 -19.04
C SER A 480 0.41 17.57 -18.22
N GLU A 481 -0.52 17.11 -17.36
CA GLU A 481 -1.27 17.93 -16.39
C GLU A 481 -1.83 17.04 -15.29
N TRP A 482 -0.95 16.42 -14.51
CA TRP A 482 -1.35 15.45 -13.51
C TRP A 482 -2.21 16.11 -12.43
N HIS A 483 -3.42 15.58 -12.28
CA HIS A 483 -4.48 16.08 -11.44
C HIS A 483 -4.60 15.27 -10.13
N GLY A 484 -3.45 14.88 -9.55
CA GLY A 484 -3.38 14.21 -8.25
C GLY A 484 -3.28 15.14 -7.04
N LEU A 485 -3.13 16.45 -7.24
CA LEU A 485 -3.07 17.45 -6.16
C LEU A 485 -4.34 18.29 -6.03
N SER A 486 -4.99 18.61 -7.14
CA SER A 486 -6.25 19.37 -7.17
C SER A 486 -6.82 19.42 -8.58
N THR A 487 -8.12 19.70 -8.68
CA THR A 487 -8.82 19.97 -9.95
C THR A 487 -9.92 21.01 -9.76
N ASP A 488 -10.61 21.35 -10.84
CA ASP A 488 -11.89 22.08 -10.79
C ASP A 488 -13.05 21.21 -10.24
N ARG A 489 -12.81 19.92 -10.00
CA ARG A 489 -13.83 18.96 -9.55
C ARG A 489 -13.63 18.41 -8.14
N TRP A 490 -12.41 18.45 -7.60
CA TRP A 490 -12.09 18.05 -6.23
C TRP A 490 -10.91 18.86 -5.69
N CYS A 491 -10.89 19.08 -4.39
CA CYS A 491 -9.74 19.66 -3.68
C CYS A 491 -9.57 19.03 -2.29
N HIS A 492 -8.43 19.27 -1.66
CA HIS A 492 -8.18 18.86 -0.27
C HIS A 492 -7.43 19.98 0.47
N PHE A 493 -7.90 20.35 1.66
CA PHE A 493 -7.37 21.52 2.39
C PHE A 493 -6.19 21.20 3.32
N SER A 494 -5.89 19.93 3.53
CA SER A 494 -4.76 19.48 4.37
C SER A 494 -4.14 18.17 3.87
N MET A 495 -3.69 18.16 2.61
CA MET A 495 -3.28 16.93 1.92
C MET A 495 -2.11 16.22 2.61
N GLY A 496 -2.22 14.91 2.87
CA GLY A 496 -1.16 14.12 3.52
C GLY A 496 0.04 13.86 2.63
N ARG A 497 1.25 13.76 3.22
CA ARG A 497 2.49 13.42 2.49
C ARG A 497 2.41 12.00 1.91
N ASP A 498 1.92 11.06 2.71
CA ASP A 498 1.90 9.64 2.34
C ASP A 498 0.99 9.39 1.14
N TYR A 499 -0.12 10.13 1.04
CA TYR A 499 -0.98 10.14 -0.13
C TYR A 499 -0.22 10.59 -1.39
N VAL A 500 0.43 11.75 -1.35
CA VAL A 500 1.15 12.29 -2.53
C VAL A 500 2.24 11.32 -2.94
N ARG A 501 3.04 10.84 -1.97
CA ARG A 501 4.08 9.83 -2.21
C ARG A 501 3.52 8.57 -2.86
N THR A 502 2.42 8.02 -2.34
CA THR A 502 1.76 6.82 -2.87
C THR A 502 1.21 7.00 -4.27
N ALA A 503 0.51 8.11 -4.52
CA ALA A 503 -0.09 8.39 -5.82
C ALA A 503 0.97 8.46 -6.93
N LEU A 504 2.14 9.02 -6.61
CA LEU A 504 3.29 9.09 -7.52
C LEU A 504 3.93 7.72 -7.72
N TRP A 505 4.27 7.00 -6.65
CA TRP A 505 4.83 5.64 -6.75
C TRP A 505 3.95 4.69 -7.54
N LEU A 506 2.64 4.77 -7.34
CA LEU A 506 1.67 4.03 -8.12
C LEU A 506 1.78 4.36 -9.62
N GLY A 507 1.91 5.64 -9.95
CA GLY A 507 2.08 6.14 -11.32
C GLY A 507 3.29 5.51 -12.02
N PHE A 508 4.47 5.67 -11.42
CA PHE A 508 5.73 5.25 -12.02
C PHE A 508 5.89 3.72 -12.06
N THR A 509 5.36 2.99 -11.08
CA THR A 509 5.36 1.51 -11.10
C THR A 509 4.39 0.90 -12.12
N HIS A 510 3.39 1.66 -12.60
CA HIS A 510 2.55 1.28 -13.73
C HIS A 510 3.11 1.72 -15.09
N GLY A 511 4.22 2.47 -15.10
CA GLY A 511 4.97 2.81 -16.32
C GLY A 511 4.87 4.26 -16.78
N MET A 512 4.52 5.19 -15.89
CA MET A 512 4.73 6.62 -16.10
C MET A 512 6.22 6.91 -16.36
N SER A 513 6.52 7.83 -17.28
CA SER A 513 7.90 8.12 -17.73
C SER A 513 8.29 9.58 -17.50
N ALA A 514 7.33 10.49 -17.45
CA ALA A 514 7.51 11.89 -17.11
C ALA A 514 6.19 12.45 -16.59
N MET A 515 6.24 13.59 -15.88
CA MET A 515 5.03 14.21 -15.36
C MET A 515 5.12 15.73 -15.19
N GLN A 516 4.02 16.42 -15.47
CA GLN A 516 3.82 17.84 -15.16
C GLN A 516 2.55 17.97 -14.30
N ALA A 517 2.68 18.36 -13.03
CA ALA A 517 1.53 18.43 -12.11
C ALA A 517 0.76 19.76 -12.19
N TRP A 518 -0.57 19.70 -12.03
CA TRP A 518 -1.42 20.87 -11.89
C TRP A 518 -1.46 21.38 -10.44
N TYR A 519 -1.07 22.61 -10.10
CA TYR A 519 -0.33 23.62 -10.86
C TYR A 519 0.30 24.62 -9.88
N PHE A 520 1.31 25.39 -10.32
CA PHE A 520 2.06 26.33 -9.49
C PHE A 520 1.91 27.78 -10.02
N PRO A 521 0.79 28.47 -9.73
CA PRO A 521 0.50 29.82 -10.27
C PRO A 521 1.16 30.99 -9.53
N ARG A 522 1.96 30.74 -8.48
CA ARG A 522 2.63 31.79 -7.70
C ARG A 522 3.78 32.43 -8.49
N LYS A 523 3.94 33.74 -8.35
CA LYS A 523 5.09 34.50 -8.84
C LYS A 523 6.13 34.69 -7.74
N HIS A 524 7.26 35.30 -8.10
CA HIS A 524 8.37 35.65 -7.21
C HIS A 524 7.95 36.38 -5.93
N ASP A 525 7.01 37.32 -6.05
CA ASP A 525 6.51 38.15 -4.95
C ASP A 525 5.37 37.51 -4.15
N GLY A 526 4.97 36.28 -4.48
CA GLY A 526 3.81 35.60 -3.91
C GLY A 526 2.47 35.93 -4.56
N SER A 527 2.42 36.91 -5.47
CA SER A 527 1.19 37.21 -6.22
C SER A 527 0.82 36.05 -7.15
N LEU A 528 -0.48 35.93 -7.43
CA LEU A 528 -1.04 34.86 -8.25
C LEU A 528 -1.13 35.26 -9.72
N ARG A 529 -1.22 34.25 -10.59
CA ARG A 529 -1.51 34.40 -12.02
C ARG A 529 -2.68 33.49 -12.42
N GLY A 530 -3.46 33.91 -13.42
CA GLY A 530 -4.53 33.10 -13.97
C GLY A 530 -5.83 33.14 -13.15
N ASP A 531 -6.58 32.04 -13.16
CA ASP A 531 -7.84 31.91 -12.45
C ASP A 531 -7.62 31.83 -10.94
N MET A 532 -8.21 32.78 -10.21
CA MET A 532 -8.11 32.88 -8.76
C MET A 532 -8.92 31.78 -8.04
N GLY A 533 -9.97 31.24 -8.65
CA GLY A 533 -10.83 30.24 -8.02
C GLY A 533 -10.16 28.86 -7.86
N ALA A 534 -9.34 28.47 -8.84
CA ALA A 534 -8.64 27.18 -8.84
C ALA A 534 -7.45 27.11 -7.85
N VAL A 535 -7.07 28.25 -7.24
CA VAL A 535 -5.94 28.33 -6.29
C VAL A 535 -6.29 27.70 -4.94
N ILE A 536 -7.56 27.78 -4.55
CA ILE A 536 -8.05 27.32 -3.24
C ILE A 536 -7.89 25.80 -3.12
N GLY A 537 -7.07 25.34 -2.16
CA GLY A 537 -6.82 23.91 -1.93
C GLY A 537 -6.00 23.25 -3.04
N SER A 538 -5.19 24.04 -3.74
CA SER A 538 -4.21 23.58 -4.74
C SER A 538 -2.78 23.63 -4.20
N ALA A 539 -1.81 23.19 -5.00
CA ALA A 539 -0.38 23.30 -4.70
C ALA A 539 0.08 24.73 -4.35
N ALA A 540 -0.61 25.79 -4.82
CA ALA A 540 -0.31 27.18 -4.44
C ALA A 540 -0.57 27.54 -2.98
N THR A 541 -1.27 26.67 -2.23
CA THR A 541 -1.73 26.88 -0.86
C THR A 541 -1.40 25.69 0.07
N LEU A 542 -0.63 24.71 -0.40
CA LEU A 542 -0.41 23.43 0.28
C LEU A 542 1.08 23.09 0.34
N PRO A 543 1.89 23.75 1.19
CA PRO A 543 3.33 23.52 1.27
C PRO A 543 3.69 22.05 1.50
N LYS A 544 2.94 21.33 2.35
CA LYS A 544 3.18 19.90 2.60
C LYS A 544 2.99 19.01 1.37
N ALA A 545 2.01 19.31 0.52
CA ALA A 545 1.80 18.57 -0.72
C ALA A 545 2.93 18.84 -1.73
N VAL A 546 3.36 20.10 -1.85
CA VAL A 546 4.46 20.52 -2.73
C VAL A 546 5.79 19.89 -2.30
N ASP A 547 6.08 19.91 -1.00
CA ASP A 547 7.27 19.24 -0.45
C ASP A 547 7.27 17.74 -0.72
N SER A 548 6.15 17.07 -0.44
CA SER A 548 6.02 15.64 -0.71
C SER A 548 6.19 15.29 -2.19
N TYR A 549 5.66 16.13 -3.09
CA TYR A 549 5.87 15.97 -4.54
C TYR A 549 7.36 16.00 -4.91
N GLY A 550 8.09 17.04 -4.50
CA GLY A 550 9.51 17.17 -4.83
C GLY A 550 10.37 16.08 -4.21
N ARG A 551 10.15 15.75 -2.93
CA ARG A 551 10.89 14.69 -2.22
C ARG A 551 10.65 13.33 -2.84
N THR A 552 9.41 13.03 -3.23
CA THR A 552 9.09 11.76 -3.90
C THR A 552 9.78 11.67 -5.26
N PHE A 553 9.92 12.77 -6.00
CA PHE A 553 10.69 12.75 -7.26
C PHE A 553 12.19 12.52 -7.06
N LYS A 554 12.77 12.93 -5.92
CA LYS A 554 14.13 12.53 -5.55
C LYS A 554 14.18 11.01 -5.33
N GLU A 555 13.24 10.46 -4.56
CA GLU A 555 13.11 9.03 -4.30
C GLU A 555 12.96 8.19 -5.57
N LEU A 556 12.04 8.60 -6.46
CA LEU A 556 11.77 7.92 -7.72
C LEU A 556 12.99 7.94 -8.65
N ASN A 557 13.74 9.05 -8.70
CA ASN A 557 14.93 9.15 -9.54
C ASN A 557 16.15 8.42 -8.96
N ALA A 558 16.27 8.32 -7.63
CA ALA A 558 17.29 7.51 -6.99
C ALA A 558 17.12 6.02 -7.33
N HIS A 559 15.87 5.55 -7.44
CA HIS A 559 15.55 4.14 -7.70
C HIS A 559 14.95 3.86 -9.09
N ALA A 560 15.14 4.75 -10.06
CA ALA A 560 14.50 4.67 -11.37
C ALA A 560 14.83 3.36 -12.13
N GLY A 561 16.04 2.81 -11.95
CA GLY A 561 16.41 1.51 -12.51
C GLY A 561 15.51 0.37 -12.03
N SER A 562 15.26 0.29 -10.72
CA SER A 562 14.38 -0.72 -10.11
C SER A 562 12.92 -0.49 -10.51
N ILE A 563 12.45 0.77 -10.53
CA ILE A 563 11.06 1.12 -10.86
C ILE A 563 10.74 0.77 -12.32
N THR A 564 11.62 1.13 -13.26
CA THR A 564 11.41 0.82 -14.69
C THR A 564 11.40 -0.68 -14.95
N ALA A 565 12.17 -1.46 -14.20
CA ALA A 565 12.19 -2.92 -14.29
C ALA A 565 10.94 -3.61 -13.71
N LEU A 566 10.29 -2.98 -12.73
CA LEU A 566 9.03 -3.47 -12.13
C LEU A 566 7.82 -3.34 -13.07
N VAL A 567 7.89 -2.52 -14.12
CA VAL A 567 6.82 -2.39 -15.11
C VAL A 567 6.78 -3.68 -15.94
N PRO A 568 5.71 -4.49 -15.88
CA PRO A 568 5.69 -5.80 -16.51
C PRO A 568 5.86 -5.72 -18.03
N GLU A 569 6.83 -6.47 -18.56
CA GLU A 569 6.99 -6.64 -20.00
C GLU A 569 5.86 -7.49 -20.58
N THR A 570 5.42 -8.51 -19.83
CA THR A 570 4.30 -9.39 -20.19
C THR A 570 3.21 -9.31 -19.14
N ARG A 571 1.95 -9.21 -19.60
CA ARG A 571 0.75 -9.21 -18.76
C ARG A 571 0.00 -10.52 -18.99
N SER A 572 -0.23 -11.29 -17.94
CA SER A 572 -0.78 -12.65 -18.05
C SER A 572 -2.31 -12.67 -18.18
N PHE A 573 -2.99 -11.63 -17.71
CA PHE A 573 -4.45 -11.55 -17.76
C PHE A 573 -4.89 -10.31 -18.50
N MET A 574 -5.51 -10.49 -19.66
CA MET A 574 -5.84 -9.43 -20.62
C MET A 574 -7.34 -9.15 -20.56
N LEU A 575 -7.73 -8.03 -19.99
CA LEU A 575 -9.11 -7.57 -19.96
C LEU A 575 -9.55 -7.13 -21.36
N TYR A 576 -10.65 -7.68 -21.85
CA TYR A 576 -11.15 -7.46 -23.20
C TYR A 576 -11.96 -6.16 -23.27
N TYR A 577 -11.35 -5.11 -23.82
CA TYR A 577 -11.99 -3.82 -24.09
C TYR A 577 -12.65 -3.82 -25.47
N CYS A 578 -13.96 -3.58 -25.50
CA CYS A 578 -14.78 -3.56 -26.72
C CYS A 578 -15.40 -2.18 -26.92
N GLU A 579 -14.85 -1.40 -27.87
CA GLU A 579 -15.34 -0.07 -28.20
C GLU A 579 -16.80 -0.11 -28.71
N GLU A 580 -17.22 -1.21 -29.34
CA GLU A 580 -18.63 -1.37 -29.76
C GLU A 580 -19.60 -1.38 -28.57
N ALA A 581 -19.22 -2.05 -27.48
CA ALA A 581 -19.98 -2.05 -26.24
C ALA A 581 -19.91 -0.68 -25.56
N ALA A 582 -18.72 -0.08 -25.46
CA ALA A 582 -18.55 1.25 -24.87
C ALA A 582 -19.36 2.34 -25.58
N ILE A 583 -19.58 2.23 -26.90
CA ILE A 583 -20.46 3.15 -27.64
C ILE A 583 -21.93 2.93 -27.30
N GLN A 584 -22.37 1.67 -27.16
CA GLN A 584 -23.80 1.32 -27.14
C GLN A 584 -24.40 1.15 -25.74
N ASP A 585 -23.57 0.86 -24.75
CA ASP A 585 -23.99 0.43 -23.41
C ASP A 585 -23.38 1.35 -22.35
N THR A 586 -24.24 2.09 -21.65
CA THR A 586 -23.84 3.03 -20.60
C THR A 586 -23.31 2.33 -19.36
N GLU A 587 -23.61 1.04 -19.15
CA GLU A 587 -23.14 0.27 -17.98
C GLU A 587 -21.78 -0.39 -18.24
N TYR A 588 -21.38 -0.57 -19.52
CA TYR A 588 -20.19 -1.33 -19.91
C TYR A 588 -18.89 -0.86 -19.23
N THR A 589 -18.64 0.45 -19.19
CA THR A 589 -17.38 0.99 -18.67
C THR A 589 -17.31 0.97 -17.15
N ALA A 590 -18.46 1.08 -16.46
CA ALA A 590 -18.55 0.86 -15.02
C ALA A 590 -18.27 -0.62 -14.69
N ASP A 591 -18.94 -1.55 -15.39
CA ASP A 591 -18.73 -2.99 -15.21
C ASP A 591 -17.27 -3.41 -15.53
N LEU A 592 -16.69 -2.87 -16.61
CA LEU A 592 -15.28 -3.06 -16.95
C LEU A 592 -14.36 -2.59 -15.81
N THR A 593 -14.66 -1.44 -15.21
CA THR A 593 -13.87 -0.85 -14.12
C THR A 593 -13.92 -1.72 -12.87
N ASP A 594 -15.09 -2.26 -12.50
CA ASP A 594 -15.24 -3.17 -11.35
C ASP A 594 -14.51 -4.50 -11.57
N VAL A 595 -14.54 -5.04 -12.80
CA VAL A 595 -13.76 -6.24 -13.16
C VAL A 595 -12.26 -5.96 -13.09
N TYR A 596 -11.81 -4.80 -13.56
CA TYR A 596 -10.42 -4.37 -13.44
C TYR A 596 -10.00 -4.22 -11.97
N ASP A 597 -10.82 -3.58 -11.12
CA ASP A 597 -10.61 -3.42 -9.68
C ASP A 597 -10.39 -4.81 -9.04
N ALA A 598 -11.33 -5.74 -9.24
CA ALA A 598 -11.24 -7.08 -8.70
C ALA A 598 -9.99 -7.83 -9.17
N LEU A 599 -9.62 -7.75 -10.44
CA LEU A 599 -8.43 -8.42 -10.98
C LEU A 599 -7.12 -7.89 -10.37
N LYS A 600 -7.01 -6.58 -10.14
CA LYS A 600 -5.78 -5.98 -9.57
C LYS A 600 -5.57 -6.39 -8.11
N LEU A 601 -6.64 -6.67 -7.36
CA LEU A 601 -6.55 -7.17 -5.99
C LEU A 601 -5.94 -8.58 -5.87
N LEU A 602 -5.87 -9.33 -6.97
CA LEU A 602 -5.23 -10.65 -7.01
C LEU A 602 -3.70 -10.59 -7.10
N ASN A 603 -3.10 -9.39 -7.21
CA ASN A 603 -1.66 -9.19 -7.41
C ASN A 603 -1.09 -9.99 -8.58
N ILE A 604 -1.82 -9.95 -9.69
CA ILE A 604 -1.46 -10.53 -10.99
C ILE A 604 -1.17 -9.42 -12.00
N SER A 605 -0.39 -9.71 -13.04
CA SER A 605 -0.15 -8.76 -14.13
C SER A 605 -1.38 -8.66 -15.04
N VAL A 606 -2.16 -7.59 -14.83
CA VAL A 606 -3.36 -7.27 -15.60
C VAL A 606 -3.00 -6.34 -16.76
N GLY A 607 -3.59 -6.60 -17.92
CA GLY A 607 -3.52 -5.77 -19.11
C GLY A 607 -4.84 -5.68 -19.83
N PHE A 608 -4.80 -5.15 -21.05
CA PHE A 608 -5.94 -4.99 -21.93
C PHE A 608 -5.65 -5.59 -23.30
N THR A 609 -6.68 -6.16 -23.91
CA THR A 609 -6.68 -6.44 -25.34
C THR A 609 -7.98 -5.93 -25.94
N THR A 610 -7.98 -5.75 -27.26
CA THR A 610 -9.14 -5.25 -28.00
C THR A 610 -9.47 -6.22 -29.14
N PRO A 611 -10.65 -6.12 -29.78
CA PRO A 611 -10.98 -6.97 -30.92
C PRO A 611 -9.90 -7.03 -32.02
N THR A 612 -9.22 -5.92 -32.28
CA THR A 612 -8.16 -5.76 -33.29
C THR A 612 -6.79 -6.23 -32.81
N GLU A 613 -6.54 -6.24 -31.49
CA GLU A 613 -5.27 -6.62 -30.90
C GLU A 613 -5.24 -8.04 -30.32
N ILE A 614 -6.38 -8.74 -30.27
CA ILE A 614 -6.45 -10.09 -29.69
C ILE A 614 -5.57 -11.11 -30.42
N SER A 615 -5.26 -10.89 -31.70
CA SER A 615 -4.32 -11.75 -32.43
C SER A 615 -2.88 -11.69 -31.91
N ASN A 616 -2.54 -10.64 -31.16
CA ASN A 616 -1.23 -10.48 -30.52
C ASN A 616 -1.18 -11.12 -29.12
N VAL A 617 -2.32 -11.60 -28.62
CA VAL A 617 -2.41 -12.28 -27.32
C VAL A 617 -1.96 -13.74 -27.48
N SER A 618 -0.97 -14.13 -26.69
CA SER A 618 -0.45 -15.49 -26.65
C SER A 618 -1.49 -16.47 -26.07
N THR A 619 -1.70 -17.60 -26.75
CA THR A 619 -2.57 -18.68 -26.25
C THR A 619 -1.90 -19.55 -25.20
N LEU A 620 -0.59 -19.43 -25.00
CA LEU A 620 0.20 -20.29 -24.11
C LEU A 620 0.26 -19.76 -22.67
N ASN A 621 0.36 -18.45 -22.50
CA ASN A 621 0.68 -17.82 -21.21
C ASN A 621 -0.15 -16.56 -20.91
N GLN A 622 -1.13 -16.24 -21.75
CA GLN A 622 -2.07 -15.15 -21.50
C GLN A 622 -3.50 -15.68 -21.54
N THR A 623 -4.36 -15.10 -20.70
CA THR A 623 -5.78 -15.43 -20.60
C THR A 623 -6.59 -14.17 -20.83
N VAL A 624 -7.64 -14.26 -21.66
CA VAL A 624 -8.52 -13.13 -21.92
C VAL A 624 -9.70 -13.14 -20.95
N ILE A 625 -9.88 -12.04 -20.22
CA ILE A 625 -11.00 -11.82 -19.31
C ILE A 625 -12.03 -10.95 -20.02
N ILE A 626 -13.27 -11.42 -20.13
CA ILE A 626 -14.34 -10.71 -20.83
C ILE A 626 -15.30 -10.14 -19.77
N PRO A 627 -15.39 -8.81 -19.60
CA PRO A 627 -16.41 -8.21 -18.76
C PRO A 627 -17.81 -8.41 -19.39
N PRO A 628 -18.91 -8.08 -18.69
CA PRO A 628 -20.23 -7.99 -19.32
C PRO A 628 -20.17 -7.15 -20.61
N THR A 629 -20.45 -7.75 -21.78
CA THR A 629 -20.21 -7.13 -23.09
C THR A 629 -21.40 -7.37 -24.03
N ALA A 630 -22.50 -6.64 -23.83
CA ALA A 630 -23.76 -6.93 -24.51
C ALA A 630 -23.74 -6.72 -26.04
N TYR A 631 -22.98 -5.72 -26.52
CA TYR A 631 -22.87 -5.35 -27.94
C TYR A 631 -21.47 -5.67 -28.47
N MET A 632 -21.40 -6.29 -29.64
CA MET A 632 -20.13 -6.63 -30.28
C MET A 632 -20.33 -6.92 -31.76
N SER A 633 -19.45 -6.42 -32.63
CA SER A 633 -19.57 -6.72 -34.06
C SER A 633 -19.33 -8.20 -34.39
N ASP A 634 -19.84 -8.67 -35.53
CA ASP A 634 -19.58 -10.04 -35.97
C ASP A 634 -18.08 -10.29 -36.26
N VAL A 635 -17.34 -9.24 -36.67
CA VAL A 635 -15.89 -9.30 -36.88
C VAL A 635 -15.16 -9.45 -35.53
N SER A 636 -15.55 -8.65 -34.52
CA SER A 636 -14.99 -8.72 -33.17
C SER A 636 -15.25 -10.08 -32.52
N LEU A 637 -16.46 -10.63 -32.70
CA LEU A 637 -16.80 -11.96 -32.21
C LEU A 637 -15.98 -13.05 -32.92
N ALA A 638 -15.80 -12.95 -34.24
CA ALA A 638 -14.99 -13.90 -35.00
C ALA A 638 -13.51 -13.89 -34.55
N ALA A 639 -12.97 -12.73 -34.15
CA ALA A 639 -11.62 -12.63 -33.59
C ALA A 639 -11.50 -13.38 -32.26
N LEU A 640 -12.48 -13.25 -31.36
CA LEU A 640 -12.55 -14.03 -30.12
C LEU A 640 -12.66 -15.53 -30.37
N GLN A 641 -13.54 -15.94 -31.30
CA GLN A 641 -13.70 -17.35 -31.69
C GLN A 641 -12.40 -17.92 -32.27
N THR A 642 -11.66 -17.11 -33.04
CA THR A 642 -10.36 -17.53 -33.60
C THR A 642 -9.32 -17.73 -32.50
N TYR A 643 -9.27 -16.83 -31.50
CA TYR A 643 -8.38 -16.96 -30.35
C TYR A 643 -8.71 -18.21 -29.52
N GLU A 644 -9.98 -18.44 -29.19
CA GLU A 644 -10.43 -19.64 -28.46
C GLU A 644 -10.14 -20.92 -29.27
N GLY A 645 -10.45 -20.92 -30.57
CA GLY A 645 -10.19 -22.05 -31.46
C GLY A 645 -8.70 -22.39 -31.63
N ALA A 646 -7.81 -21.43 -31.36
CA ALA A 646 -6.36 -21.63 -31.32
C ALA A 646 -5.85 -22.13 -29.94
N GLY A 647 -6.77 -22.44 -29.01
CA GLY A 647 -6.46 -22.92 -27.66
C GLY A 647 -6.30 -21.82 -26.61
N GLY A 648 -6.68 -20.58 -26.92
CA GLY A 648 -6.63 -19.47 -25.99
C GLY A 648 -7.69 -19.58 -24.89
N ASN A 649 -7.33 -19.24 -23.65
CA ASN A 649 -8.26 -19.31 -22.53
C ASN A 649 -9.12 -18.03 -22.45
N LEU A 650 -10.44 -18.23 -22.42
CA LEU A 650 -11.42 -17.16 -22.19
C LEU A 650 -12.09 -17.33 -20.83
N VAL A 651 -12.14 -16.29 -20.02
CA VAL A 651 -12.92 -16.25 -18.78
C VAL A 651 -14.00 -15.18 -18.91
N GLN A 652 -15.26 -15.57 -18.77
CA GLN A 652 -16.40 -14.66 -18.91
C GLN A 652 -16.93 -14.22 -17.55
N VAL A 653 -17.09 -12.91 -17.35
CA VAL A 653 -17.81 -12.36 -16.21
C VAL A 653 -19.28 -12.17 -16.59
N ASN A 654 -20.19 -12.61 -15.73
CA ASN A 654 -21.65 -12.64 -15.90
C ASN A 654 -22.19 -13.53 -17.03
N GLY A 655 -21.35 -14.42 -17.58
CA GLY A 655 -21.74 -15.46 -18.55
C GLY A 655 -22.31 -14.96 -19.88
N ALA A 656 -22.67 -15.92 -20.75
CA ALA A 656 -23.11 -15.63 -22.12
C ALA A 656 -24.47 -14.94 -22.25
N THR A 657 -25.28 -14.84 -21.18
CA THR A 657 -26.55 -14.10 -21.21
C THR A 657 -26.37 -12.60 -21.07
N ALA A 658 -25.29 -12.17 -20.42
CA ALA A 658 -24.92 -10.76 -20.28
C ALA A 658 -24.05 -10.27 -21.45
N SER A 659 -23.43 -11.19 -22.20
CA SER A 659 -22.47 -10.87 -23.26
C SER A 659 -22.90 -11.38 -24.64
N PHE A 660 -22.57 -10.62 -25.68
CA PHE A 660 -22.70 -10.98 -27.10
C PHE A 660 -24.13 -11.15 -27.64
N GLY A 661 -25.15 -10.71 -26.89
CA GLY A 661 -26.55 -10.81 -27.29
C GLY A 661 -26.94 -9.94 -28.48
N LYS A 662 -26.13 -8.92 -28.81
CA LYS A 662 -26.38 -7.99 -29.91
C LYS A 662 -25.12 -7.75 -30.76
N ASN A 663 -25.33 -7.41 -32.03
CA ASN A 663 -24.28 -6.81 -32.84
C ASN A 663 -24.05 -5.33 -32.45
N GLU A 664 -23.05 -4.69 -33.04
CA GLU A 664 -22.69 -3.30 -32.77
C GLU A 664 -23.78 -2.29 -33.12
N GLN A 665 -24.75 -2.68 -33.95
CA GLN A 665 -25.90 -1.86 -34.37
C GLN A 665 -27.21 -2.20 -33.63
N GLY A 666 -27.15 -3.07 -32.60
CA GLY A 666 -28.30 -3.46 -31.78
C GLY A 666 -29.14 -4.61 -32.32
N GLY A 667 -28.77 -5.20 -33.46
CA GLY A 667 -29.40 -6.40 -34.01
C GLY A 667 -29.16 -7.61 -33.12
N SER A 668 -30.21 -8.38 -32.82
CA SER A 668 -30.11 -9.55 -31.94
C SER A 668 -29.24 -10.66 -32.53
N ARG A 669 -28.44 -11.31 -31.69
CA ARG A 669 -27.63 -12.50 -32.00
C ARG A 669 -28.15 -13.70 -31.18
N SER A 670 -28.25 -14.86 -31.82
CA SER A 670 -28.81 -16.07 -31.18
C SER A 670 -27.81 -16.92 -30.41
N SER A 671 -26.51 -16.82 -30.71
CA SER A 671 -25.43 -17.54 -30.01
C SER A 671 -24.08 -16.88 -30.30
N SER A 672 -23.18 -16.87 -29.32
CA SER A 672 -21.78 -16.46 -29.48
C SER A 672 -20.89 -17.56 -30.04
N GLY A 673 -21.26 -18.84 -29.86
CA GLY A 673 -20.44 -19.98 -30.27
C GLY A 673 -19.13 -20.17 -29.48
N LEU A 674 -18.96 -19.46 -28.36
CA LEU A 674 -17.79 -19.55 -27.47
C LEU A 674 -18.00 -20.60 -26.37
N THR A 675 -16.93 -21.27 -25.95
CA THR A 675 -16.89 -22.24 -24.85
C THR A 675 -15.82 -21.79 -23.83
N PRO A 676 -16.15 -20.82 -22.95
CA PRO A 676 -15.15 -20.23 -22.06
C PRO A 676 -14.55 -21.26 -21.11
N PHE A 677 -13.26 -21.08 -20.80
CA PHE A 677 -12.52 -21.88 -19.81
C PHE A 677 -13.21 -21.85 -18.45
N ALA A 678 -13.68 -20.66 -18.03
CA ALA A 678 -14.45 -20.47 -16.81
C ALA A 678 -15.48 -19.34 -16.96
N SER A 679 -16.45 -19.31 -16.07
CA SER A 679 -17.39 -18.20 -15.92
C SER A 679 -17.49 -17.79 -14.46
N VAL A 680 -17.50 -16.49 -14.21
CA VAL A 680 -17.59 -15.87 -12.89
C VAL A 680 -18.83 -14.98 -12.85
N ALA A 681 -19.56 -14.95 -11.74
CA ALA A 681 -20.69 -14.04 -11.59
C ALA A 681 -20.20 -12.61 -11.38
N PHE A 682 -20.92 -11.63 -11.97
CA PHE A 682 -20.69 -10.22 -11.63
C PHE A 682 -21.25 -9.93 -10.23
N SER A 683 -20.44 -9.31 -9.37
CA SER A 683 -20.78 -9.05 -7.96
C SER A 683 -19.92 -7.92 -7.41
N GLU A 684 -20.09 -7.58 -6.12
CA GLU A 684 -19.21 -6.61 -5.44
C GLU A 684 -17.75 -7.02 -5.57
N VAL A 685 -16.86 -6.04 -5.69
CA VAL A 685 -15.44 -6.19 -6.04
C VAL A 685 -14.72 -7.28 -5.24
N TYR A 686 -14.86 -7.35 -3.91
CA TYR A 686 -14.17 -8.37 -3.10
C TYR A 686 -14.74 -9.77 -3.32
N ALA A 687 -16.07 -9.90 -3.42
CA ALA A 687 -16.70 -11.19 -3.74
C ALA A 687 -16.34 -11.69 -5.15
N MET A 688 -16.21 -10.75 -6.10
CA MET A 688 -15.74 -11.04 -7.44
C MET A 688 -14.25 -11.42 -7.44
N ALA A 689 -13.41 -10.76 -6.65
CA ALA A 689 -11.99 -11.10 -6.47
C ALA A 689 -11.81 -12.52 -5.89
N ASP A 690 -12.63 -12.93 -4.92
CA ASP A 690 -12.62 -14.31 -4.39
C ASP A 690 -12.95 -15.33 -5.50
N SER A 691 -13.98 -15.04 -6.29
CA SER A 691 -14.43 -15.90 -7.38
C SER A 691 -13.39 -15.99 -8.51
N LEU A 692 -12.78 -14.87 -8.87
CA LEU A 692 -11.69 -14.80 -9.85
C LEU A 692 -10.44 -15.52 -9.33
N THR A 693 -10.15 -15.45 -8.03
CA THR A 693 -9.01 -16.17 -7.44
C THR A 693 -9.13 -17.67 -7.67
N ILE A 694 -10.32 -18.23 -7.47
CA ILE A 694 -10.60 -19.65 -7.73
C ILE A 694 -10.53 -19.95 -9.23
N ALA A 695 -11.21 -19.15 -10.07
CA ALA A 695 -11.31 -19.40 -11.51
C ALA A 695 -9.96 -19.31 -12.23
N LEU A 696 -9.07 -18.42 -11.79
CA LEU A 696 -7.78 -18.17 -12.43
C LEU A 696 -6.63 -18.99 -11.83
N ASN A 697 -6.83 -19.69 -10.71
CA ASN A 697 -5.73 -20.34 -9.97
C ASN A 697 -4.88 -21.28 -10.84
N ALA A 698 -5.52 -22.09 -11.70
CA ALA A 698 -4.82 -23.01 -12.61
C ALA A 698 -4.07 -22.32 -13.76
N LEU A 699 -4.34 -21.03 -14.00
CA LEU A 699 -3.77 -20.22 -15.07
C LEU A 699 -2.74 -19.20 -14.57
N LYS A 700 -2.62 -19.02 -13.24
CA LYS A 700 -1.68 -18.07 -12.64
C LYS A 700 -0.23 -18.53 -12.87
N PRO A 701 0.66 -17.67 -13.36
CA PRO A 701 2.08 -17.99 -13.40
C PRO A 701 2.64 -18.14 -11.98
N SER A 702 3.67 -18.98 -11.82
CA SER A 702 4.40 -19.05 -10.56
C SER A 702 5.11 -17.73 -10.31
N LEU A 703 4.96 -17.22 -9.09
CA LEU A 703 5.59 -15.99 -8.61
C LEU A 703 6.80 -16.36 -7.74
N PRO A 704 7.99 -15.78 -7.98
CA PRO A 704 9.18 -16.02 -7.15
C PRO A 704 8.93 -15.73 -5.67
N VAL A 705 8.37 -14.55 -5.39
CA VAL A 705 7.92 -14.16 -4.06
C VAL A 705 6.40 -14.21 -4.01
N GLN A 706 5.89 -15.07 -3.15
CA GLN A 706 4.48 -15.16 -2.82
C GLN A 706 4.11 -14.07 -1.81
N THR A 707 3.01 -13.37 -2.07
CA THR A 707 2.51 -12.29 -1.23
C THR A 707 1.16 -12.67 -0.64
N LEU A 708 1.09 -12.76 0.69
CA LEU A 708 -0.15 -12.93 1.45
C LEU A 708 -0.46 -11.65 2.20
N ILE A 709 -1.65 -11.11 2.02
CA ILE A 709 -2.10 -9.88 2.68
C ILE A 709 -3.09 -10.24 3.77
N LEU A 710 -2.87 -9.70 4.96
CA LEU A 710 -3.67 -9.94 6.15
C LEU A 710 -4.21 -8.63 6.71
N SER A 711 -5.42 -8.69 7.25
CA SER A 711 -6.01 -7.63 8.09
C SER A 711 -5.36 -7.59 9.48
N PRO A 712 -5.63 -6.55 10.30
CA PRO A 712 -5.10 -6.46 11.66
C PRO A 712 -5.49 -7.62 12.59
N ASP A 713 -6.60 -8.31 12.30
CA ASP A 713 -7.06 -9.55 12.97
C ASP A 713 -6.56 -10.84 12.27
N LEU A 714 -5.55 -10.71 11.41
CA LEU A 714 -4.83 -11.79 10.72
C LEU A 714 -5.70 -12.66 9.80
N GLN A 715 -6.79 -12.11 9.26
CA GLN A 715 -7.58 -12.76 8.21
C GLN A 715 -7.07 -12.37 6.81
N PRO A 716 -7.22 -13.23 5.78
CA PRO A 716 -6.92 -12.84 4.40
C PRO A 716 -7.64 -11.55 4.02
N ALA A 717 -6.91 -10.62 3.41
CA ALA A 717 -7.40 -9.31 3.03
C ALA A 717 -6.85 -8.86 1.68
N TYR A 718 -7.37 -7.74 1.17
CA TYR A 718 -6.96 -7.12 -0.08
C TYR A 718 -6.48 -5.68 0.14
N GLY A 719 -5.96 -5.05 -0.91
CA GLY A 719 -5.65 -3.61 -0.94
C GLY A 719 -4.18 -3.25 -0.82
N VAL A 720 -3.27 -4.23 -0.82
CA VAL A 720 -1.84 -3.99 -1.13
C VAL A 720 -1.56 -4.45 -2.54
N LEU A 721 -1.20 -3.53 -3.42
CA LEU A 721 -0.79 -3.82 -4.78
C LEU A 721 0.69 -4.25 -4.78
N SER A 722 0.99 -5.36 -5.43
CA SER A 722 2.33 -5.92 -5.52
C SER A 722 2.75 -6.14 -6.98
N SER A 723 3.96 -5.67 -7.30
CA SER A 723 4.67 -6.00 -8.54
C SER A 723 6.06 -6.50 -8.20
N GLN A 724 6.60 -7.39 -9.02
CA GLN A 724 7.94 -7.94 -8.80
C GLN A 724 8.72 -8.11 -10.11
N TRP A 725 10.04 -8.05 -9.98
CA TRP A 725 10.99 -8.24 -11.07
C TRP A 725 12.17 -9.06 -10.57
N ILE A 726 12.61 -10.03 -11.36
CA ILE A 726 13.79 -10.83 -11.07
C ILE A 726 14.95 -10.23 -11.87
N ASP A 727 16.03 -9.88 -11.17
CA ASP A 727 17.26 -9.49 -11.83
C ASP A 727 17.87 -10.69 -12.55
N PRO A 728 17.97 -10.69 -13.89
CA PRO A 728 18.53 -11.82 -14.62
C PRO A 728 20.02 -12.04 -14.36
N ALA A 729 20.76 -11.04 -13.85
CA ALA A 729 22.18 -11.15 -13.57
C ALA A 729 22.46 -11.75 -12.19
N THR A 730 21.69 -11.34 -11.18
CA THR A 730 21.91 -11.76 -9.78
C THR A 730 20.95 -12.84 -9.31
N GLY A 731 19.77 -12.96 -9.92
CA GLY A 731 18.68 -13.83 -9.48
C GLY A 731 17.88 -13.26 -8.31
N ASN A 732 18.24 -12.08 -7.78
CA ASN A 732 17.49 -11.43 -6.71
C ASN A 732 16.13 -10.94 -7.22
N THR A 733 15.11 -11.02 -6.38
CA THR A 733 13.77 -10.52 -6.71
C THR A 733 13.55 -9.17 -6.04
N THR A 734 13.27 -8.14 -6.84
CA THR A 734 12.77 -6.84 -6.36
C THR A 734 11.25 -6.91 -6.31
N VAL A 735 10.64 -6.46 -5.21
CA VAL A 735 9.20 -6.41 -4.98
C VAL A 735 8.83 -4.99 -4.56
N VAL A 736 7.84 -4.38 -5.20
CA VAL A 736 7.19 -3.17 -4.70
C VAL A 736 5.85 -3.53 -4.07
N LEU A 737 5.57 -2.94 -2.91
CA LEU A 737 4.30 -3.03 -2.21
C LEU A 737 3.74 -1.63 -2.03
N ILE A 738 2.48 -1.43 -2.42
CA ILE A 738 1.76 -0.15 -2.29
C ILE A 738 0.43 -0.42 -1.60
N ASN A 739 0.25 0.09 -0.37
CA ASN A 739 -1.02 -0.07 0.34
C ASN A 739 -2.03 0.98 -0.12
N VAL A 740 -2.92 0.60 -1.03
CA VAL A 740 -4.05 1.43 -1.48
C VAL A 740 -5.28 1.27 -0.59
N SER A 741 -5.31 0.29 0.31
CA SER A 741 -6.35 0.08 1.30
C SER A 741 -6.50 1.30 2.22
N LYS A 742 -7.72 1.59 2.65
CA LYS A 742 -7.96 2.56 3.74
C LYS A 742 -7.56 2.02 5.12
N ASP A 743 -7.28 0.73 5.22
CA ASP A 743 -6.91 0.04 6.45
C ASP A 743 -5.43 -0.38 6.44
N THR A 744 -4.84 -0.47 7.63
CA THR A 744 -3.55 -1.12 7.87
C THR A 744 -3.57 -2.58 7.42
N ARG A 745 -2.47 -3.04 6.82
CA ARG A 745 -2.30 -4.41 6.32
C ARG A 745 -0.98 -5.02 6.78
N THR A 746 -1.00 -6.29 7.15
CA THR A 746 0.23 -7.08 7.34
C THR A 746 0.48 -7.88 6.07
N VAL A 747 1.69 -7.78 5.52
CA VAL A 747 2.05 -8.47 4.27
C VAL A 747 3.09 -9.54 4.57
N VAL A 748 2.76 -10.80 4.36
CA VAL A 748 3.67 -11.94 4.51
C VAL A 748 4.26 -12.29 3.15
N LEU A 749 5.58 -12.19 3.04
CA LEU A 749 6.36 -12.50 1.84
C LEU A 749 7.11 -13.81 2.01
N LYS A 750 6.98 -14.69 1.02
CA LYS A 750 7.63 -16.01 1.03
C LYS A 750 8.30 -16.32 -0.29
N GLU A 751 9.50 -16.88 -0.23
CA GLU A 751 10.17 -17.45 -1.39
C GLU A 751 10.23 -18.98 -1.21
N SER A 752 9.78 -19.73 -2.22
CA SER A 752 9.68 -21.20 -2.15
C SER A 752 8.92 -21.71 -0.91
N GLY A 753 7.93 -20.95 -0.42
CA GLY A 753 7.12 -21.29 0.76
C GLY A 753 7.74 -20.91 2.11
N LEU A 754 8.96 -20.39 2.14
CA LEU A 754 9.66 -19.99 3.36
C LEU A 754 9.72 -18.46 3.53
N PRO A 755 9.77 -17.94 4.77
CA PRO A 755 10.12 -16.56 5.03
C PRO A 755 11.42 -16.15 4.32
N VAL A 756 11.39 -15.03 3.60
CA VAL A 756 12.56 -14.49 2.91
C VAL A 756 13.10 -13.27 3.65
N GLY A 757 14.43 -13.14 3.71
CA GLY A 757 15.09 -11.92 4.20
C GLY A 757 14.90 -10.79 3.19
N LEU A 758 14.57 -9.60 3.68
CA LEU A 758 14.21 -8.47 2.82
C LEU A 758 15.06 -7.26 3.17
N ARG A 759 15.51 -6.54 2.14
CA ARG A 759 16.11 -5.22 2.26
C ARG A 759 15.16 -4.19 1.67
N ASN A 760 14.82 -3.16 2.43
CA ASN A 760 14.15 -1.98 1.91
C ASN A 760 15.18 -1.15 1.13
N LEU A 761 15.05 -1.06 -0.19
CA LEU A 761 15.99 -0.33 -1.04
C LEU A 761 15.93 1.20 -0.84
N ILE A 762 14.82 1.73 -0.32
CA ILE A 762 14.68 3.17 -0.06
C ILE A 762 15.48 3.58 1.17
N THR A 763 15.38 2.82 2.27
CA THR A 763 16.03 3.15 3.55
C THR A 763 17.31 2.34 3.82
N GLN A 764 17.58 1.33 3.00
CA GLN A 764 18.62 0.30 3.16
C GLN A 764 18.47 -0.59 4.40
N GLN A 765 17.34 -0.49 5.11
CA GLN A 765 17.07 -1.26 6.31
C GLN A 765 16.71 -2.72 6.00
N LEU A 766 17.11 -3.62 6.88
CA LEU A 766 16.66 -5.00 6.87
C LEU A 766 15.28 -5.10 7.48
N LEU A 767 14.38 -5.82 6.81
CA LEU A 767 13.02 -6.06 7.26
C LEU A 767 12.80 -7.56 7.49
N THR A 768 11.84 -7.86 8.36
CA THR A 768 11.30 -9.22 8.48
C THR A 768 10.46 -9.54 7.24
N SER A 769 10.15 -10.82 7.05
CA SER A 769 9.28 -11.29 5.97
C SER A 769 7.81 -10.86 6.11
N SER A 770 7.45 -10.11 7.15
CA SER A 770 6.06 -9.78 7.47
C SER A 770 5.85 -8.29 7.81
N PRO A 771 6.22 -7.33 6.95
CA PRO A 771 6.01 -5.91 7.22
C PRO A 771 4.53 -5.56 7.46
N VAL A 772 4.31 -4.63 8.39
CA VAL A 772 3.01 -3.96 8.59
C VAL A 772 3.05 -2.66 7.80
N MET A 773 2.00 -2.40 7.02
CA MET A 773 1.86 -1.27 6.14
C MET A 773 0.60 -0.47 6.52
N GLU A 774 0.77 0.79 6.87
CA GLU A 774 -0.32 1.75 7.04
C GLU A 774 -0.95 2.13 5.69
N PRO A 775 -2.16 2.71 5.66
CA PRO A 775 -2.72 3.27 4.44
C PRO A 775 -1.75 4.24 3.77
N CYS A 776 -1.55 4.12 2.46
CA CYS A 776 -0.58 4.89 1.70
C CYS A 776 0.91 4.62 2.04
N ASP A 777 1.24 3.47 2.62
CA ASP A 777 2.63 3.03 2.69
C ASP A 777 3.13 2.49 1.35
N VAL A 778 4.40 2.78 1.05
CA VAL A 778 5.14 2.24 -0.09
C VAL A 778 6.46 1.63 0.38
N LEU A 779 6.68 0.37 0.02
CA LEU A 779 7.93 -0.35 0.24
C LEU A 779 8.51 -0.81 -1.10
N LEU A 780 9.80 -0.53 -1.33
CA LEU A 780 10.59 -1.13 -2.40
C LEU A 780 11.58 -2.10 -1.77
N LEU A 781 11.38 -3.39 -2.01
CA LEU A 781 12.08 -4.47 -1.32
C LEU A 781 12.93 -5.27 -2.31
N GLN A 782 14.04 -5.83 -1.86
CA GLN A 782 14.80 -6.84 -2.58
C GLN A 782 15.02 -8.05 -1.69
N THR A 783 14.94 -9.26 -2.26
CA THR A 783 15.34 -10.48 -1.56
C THR A 783 16.83 -10.42 -1.26
N ASP A 784 17.19 -10.65 0.00
CA ASP A 784 18.58 -10.63 0.43
C ASP A 784 18.95 -12.01 0.99
N HIS A 785 19.58 -12.83 0.15
CA HIS A 785 19.96 -14.21 0.48
C HIS A 785 21.25 -14.27 1.32
N SER A 786 21.90 -13.13 1.56
CA SER A 786 23.03 -13.03 2.51
C SER A 786 22.54 -12.95 3.95
N ILE A 787 21.29 -12.53 4.13
CA ILE A 787 20.55 -12.66 5.37
C ILE A 787 20.05 -14.10 5.39
N PRO A 788 20.47 -14.94 6.35
CA PRO A 788 19.82 -16.23 6.55
C PRO A 788 18.32 -15.97 6.59
N PRO A 789 17.45 -16.77 5.92
CA PRO A 789 16.01 -16.63 6.07
C PRO A 789 15.76 -16.44 7.56
N PRO A 790 15.09 -15.33 7.98
CA PRO A 790 15.04 -14.95 9.39
C PRO A 790 14.74 -16.24 10.12
N SER A 791 15.71 -16.70 10.93
CA SER A 791 15.64 -18.00 11.58
C SER A 791 14.23 -18.07 12.08
N VAL A 792 13.39 -18.93 11.49
CA VAL A 792 11.97 -18.97 11.86
C VAL A 792 12.06 -18.99 13.35
N PRO A 793 11.62 -17.93 14.07
CA PRO A 793 11.59 -18.02 15.50
C PRO A 793 10.68 -19.22 15.64
N LEU A 794 11.24 -20.37 16.06
CA LEU A 794 10.44 -21.45 16.60
C LEU A 794 9.54 -20.67 17.52
N GLN A 795 8.27 -20.55 17.14
CA GLN A 795 7.30 -19.75 17.84
C GLN A 795 7.54 -20.10 19.30
N ALA A 796 8.00 -19.12 20.09
CA ALA A 796 8.42 -19.40 21.46
C ALA A 796 7.26 -20.22 22.05
N PRO A 797 7.54 -21.45 22.49
CA PRO A 797 6.49 -22.43 22.74
C PRO A 797 5.45 -21.76 23.61
N SER A 798 4.21 -21.74 23.12
CA SER A 798 3.16 -20.88 23.67
C SER A 798 3.16 -21.03 25.19
N PRO A 799 3.17 -19.91 25.95
CA PRO A 799 3.31 -20.00 27.40
C PRO A 799 2.25 -20.92 27.98
N VAL A 800 2.66 -21.94 28.73
CA VAL A 800 1.73 -22.92 29.30
C VAL A 800 1.14 -22.32 30.56
N THR A 801 -0.17 -22.02 30.53
CA THR A 801 -0.89 -21.52 31.70
C THR A 801 -1.56 -22.67 32.43
N THR A 802 -1.24 -22.84 33.71
CA THR A 802 -1.92 -23.77 34.62
C THR A 802 -2.76 -22.98 35.61
N VAL A 803 -3.99 -23.42 35.85
CA VAL A 803 -4.93 -22.79 36.78
C VAL A 803 -5.29 -23.78 37.89
N VAL A 804 -5.18 -23.34 39.14
CA VAL A 804 -5.60 -24.07 40.35
C VAL A 804 -6.85 -23.40 40.90
N GLN A 805 -7.99 -24.10 40.87
CA GLN A 805 -9.31 -23.59 41.27
C GLN A 805 -9.76 -24.06 42.67
N PHE A 806 -8.95 -24.85 43.36
CA PHE A 806 -9.21 -25.38 44.71
C PHE A 806 -10.51 -26.21 44.80
N THR A 807 -10.90 -26.86 43.71
CA THR A 807 -12.14 -27.65 43.59
C THR A 807 -11.99 -29.05 44.19
N GLY A 808 -13.12 -29.68 44.50
CA GLY A 808 -13.13 -31.12 44.84
C GLY A 808 -12.65 -32.02 43.69
N SER A 809 -12.83 -31.60 42.43
CA SER A 809 -12.34 -32.30 41.24
C SER A 809 -10.82 -32.27 41.09
N GLU A 810 -10.17 -31.23 41.59
CA GLU A 810 -8.70 -31.14 41.67
C GLU A 810 -8.14 -31.85 42.92
N GLY A 811 -9.00 -32.48 43.74
CA GLY A 811 -8.59 -33.22 44.93
C GLY A 811 -8.57 -32.40 46.22
N TYR A 812 -9.06 -31.16 46.22
CA TYR A 812 -9.10 -30.33 47.42
C TYR A 812 -10.29 -30.64 48.33
N ALA A 813 -10.05 -30.64 49.64
CA ALA A 813 -11.03 -30.85 50.70
C ALA A 813 -11.12 -29.64 51.64
N THR A 814 -12.25 -29.51 52.34
CA THR A 814 -12.41 -28.46 53.36
C THR A 814 -11.35 -28.61 54.46
N GLY A 815 -10.49 -27.61 54.63
CA GLY A 815 -9.38 -27.68 55.58
C GLY A 815 -8.28 -26.67 55.27
N ASP A 816 -7.12 -26.81 55.91
CA ASP A 816 -5.97 -25.96 55.62
C ASP A 816 -5.40 -26.27 54.22
N LEU A 817 -4.99 -25.24 53.47
CA LEU A 817 -4.39 -25.37 52.14
C LEU A 817 -3.17 -26.29 52.18
N THR A 818 -2.33 -26.18 53.22
CA THR A 818 -1.11 -26.96 53.36
C THR A 818 -1.36 -28.40 53.83
N ALA A 819 -2.62 -28.82 53.98
CA ALA A 819 -2.97 -30.22 54.15
C ALA A 819 -2.97 -31.00 52.82
N HIS A 820 -2.85 -30.31 51.69
CA HIS A 820 -2.80 -30.86 50.34
C HIS A 820 -1.34 -30.92 49.86
N SER A 821 -0.95 -31.98 49.15
CA SER A 821 0.45 -32.23 48.72
C SER A 821 1.05 -31.11 47.87
N ASP A 822 0.20 -30.39 47.16
CA ASP A 822 0.61 -29.43 46.16
C ASP A 822 0.88 -28.04 46.77
N TRP A 823 0.75 -27.90 48.10
CA TRP A 823 0.98 -26.66 48.82
C TRP A 823 1.78 -26.87 50.10
N THR A 824 2.74 -25.98 50.35
CA THR A 824 3.48 -25.91 51.61
C THR A 824 3.33 -24.54 52.27
N GLY A 825 3.60 -24.45 53.58
CA GLY A 825 3.55 -23.19 54.31
C GLY A 825 3.09 -23.34 55.76
N PRO A 826 3.08 -22.25 56.54
CA PRO A 826 2.42 -22.23 57.85
C PRO A 826 0.90 -22.41 57.70
N LEU A 827 0.26 -23.03 58.70
CA LEU A 827 -1.19 -23.21 58.75
C LEU A 827 -1.92 -21.86 58.75
N GLY A 828 -2.97 -21.74 57.95
CA GLY A 828 -3.91 -20.62 58.07
C GLY A 828 -4.69 -20.18 56.84
N ASN A 829 -4.47 -20.78 55.68
CA ASN A 829 -5.25 -20.55 54.46
C ASN A 829 -6.32 -21.64 54.36
N MET A 830 -7.61 -21.31 54.43
CA MET A 830 -8.66 -22.32 54.55
C MET A 830 -9.32 -22.59 53.21
N VAL A 831 -9.17 -23.80 52.68
CA VAL A 831 -9.83 -24.25 51.45
C VAL A 831 -11.30 -24.57 51.72
N ASN A 832 -12.17 -24.08 50.83
CA ASN A 832 -13.56 -24.47 50.75
C ASN A 832 -13.88 -24.88 49.30
N PRO A 833 -13.87 -26.20 48.98
CA PRO A 833 -14.02 -26.69 47.60
C PRO A 833 -15.41 -26.44 46.99
N ASN A 834 -16.38 -26.01 47.80
CA ASN A 834 -17.74 -25.67 47.36
C ASN A 834 -18.06 -24.18 47.54
N GLY A 835 -17.07 -23.35 47.89
CA GLY A 835 -17.27 -21.91 48.02
C GLY A 835 -17.56 -21.29 46.65
N ALA A 836 -18.41 -20.26 46.63
CA ALA A 836 -18.79 -19.58 45.40
C ALA A 836 -17.73 -18.54 45.01
N GLY A 837 -17.03 -18.86 43.93
CA GLY A 837 -15.97 -18.09 43.31
C GLY A 837 -16.44 -17.06 42.27
N TYR A 838 -15.53 -16.61 41.42
CA TYR A 838 -15.86 -15.71 40.32
C TYR A 838 -16.72 -16.42 39.27
N ASN A 839 -17.72 -15.72 38.71
CA ASN A 839 -18.64 -16.24 37.68
C ASN A 839 -19.30 -17.60 37.99
N GLY A 840 -19.49 -17.93 39.28
CA GLY A 840 -20.09 -19.19 39.69
C GLY A 840 -19.14 -20.39 39.74
N ALA A 841 -17.81 -20.17 39.62
CA ALA A 841 -16.81 -21.18 39.92
C ALA A 841 -17.00 -21.74 41.36
N GLN A 842 -16.63 -22.99 41.55
CA GLN A 842 -16.65 -23.65 42.85
C GLN A 842 -15.21 -23.84 43.32
N GLY A 843 -14.94 -23.62 44.59
CA GLY A 843 -13.59 -23.73 45.15
C GLY A 843 -13.01 -22.36 45.43
N ILE A 844 -12.67 -22.13 46.70
CA ILE A 844 -12.06 -20.89 47.15
C ILE A 844 -11.06 -21.17 48.28
N VAL A 845 -10.15 -20.23 48.49
CA VAL A 845 -9.32 -20.15 49.69
C VAL A 845 -9.70 -18.91 50.50
N ASP A 846 -10.22 -19.13 51.70
CA ASP A 846 -10.48 -18.12 52.71
C ASP A 846 -9.18 -17.73 53.41
N VAL A 847 -8.77 -16.47 53.23
CA VAL A 847 -7.55 -15.91 53.82
C VAL A 847 -7.95 -14.87 54.85
N SER A 848 -8.31 -15.33 56.06
CA SER A 848 -8.92 -14.49 57.11
C SER A 848 -8.14 -14.43 58.42
N LEU A 849 -7.01 -15.13 58.55
CA LEU A 849 -6.26 -15.16 59.80
C LEU A 849 -5.51 -13.85 60.07
N ASN A 850 -5.39 -13.54 61.36
CA ASN A 850 -4.69 -12.36 61.86
C ASN A 850 -3.17 -12.62 62.01
N ALA A 851 -2.53 -13.21 61.00
CA ALA A 851 -1.12 -13.58 60.98
C ALA A 851 -0.58 -13.59 59.55
N TRP A 852 0.74 -13.46 59.37
CA TRP A 852 1.39 -13.65 58.07
C TRP A 852 1.43 -15.14 57.74
N VAL A 853 0.53 -15.58 56.86
CA VAL A 853 0.41 -16.96 56.39
C VAL A 853 0.69 -16.98 54.88
N LYS A 854 1.62 -17.83 54.44
CA LYS A 854 1.98 -18.04 53.03
C LYS A 854 1.55 -19.43 52.57
N GLY A 855 1.13 -19.54 51.32
CA GLY A 855 1.04 -20.81 50.61
C GLY A 855 2.03 -20.80 49.45
N VAL A 856 2.93 -21.77 49.41
CA VAL A 856 3.87 -22.00 48.31
C VAL A 856 3.37 -23.20 47.53
N TYR A 857 3.16 -23.04 46.23
CA TYR A 857 2.76 -24.12 45.35
C TYR A 857 3.96 -25.03 45.10
N SER A 858 3.80 -26.33 45.31
CA SER A 858 4.88 -27.31 45.29
C SER A 858 5.40 -27.60 43.88
N ALA A 859 4.67 -27.22 42.82
CA ALA A 859 5.13 -27.42 41.45
C ALA A 859 6.19 -26.37 41.07
N GLY A 860 7.30 -26.88 40.53
CA GLY A 860 8.37 -26.05 40.01
C GLY A 860 7.96 -25.28 38.75
N LEU A 861 8.32 -24.00 38.72
CA LEU A 861 8.20 -23.06 37.62
C LEU A 861 9.60 -22.91 37.01
N SER A 862 9.88 -23.50 35.85
CA SER A 862 11.23 -23.44 35.26
C SER A 862 11.53 -22.04 34.70
N SER A 863 12.65 -21.45 35.13
CA SER A 863 13.31 -20.31 34.48
C SER A 863 14.82 -20.55 34.49
N ALA A 864 15.38 -21.03 33.39
CA ALA A 864 16.79 -21.40 33.32
C ALA A 864 17.64 -20.31 32.63
N SER A 865 17.05 -19.42 31.83
CA SER A 865 17.75 -18.49 30.96
C SER A 865 17.39 -17.03 31.21
N ALA A 866 18.33 -16.12 30.90
CA ALA A 866 18.03 -14.70 30.83
C ALA A 866 16.99 -14.44 29.72
N GLY A 867 15.96 -13.66 30.03
CA GLY A 867 14.80 -13.42 29.18
C GLY A 867 13.60 -14.34 29.46
N ASP A 868 13.74 -15.38 30.28
CA ASP A 868 12.60 -16.22 30.68
C ASP A 868 11.60 -15.40 31.52
N GLU A 869 10.33 -15.49 31.15
CA GLU A 869 9.20 -14.85 31.86
C GLU A 869 8.36 -15.89 32.59
N ILE A 870 8.16 -15.69 33.89
CA ILE A 870 7.19 -16.46 34.69
C ILE A 870 6.10 -15.49 35.14
N THR A 871 4.86 -15.77 34.76
CA THR A 871 3.71 -15.00 35.24
C THR A 871 2.99 -15.77 36.34
N LEU A 872 2.72 -15.12 37.46
CA LEU A 872 1.76 -15.58 38.46
C LEU A 872 0.52 -14.71 38.38
N SER A 873 -0.67 -15.30 38.49
CA SER A 873 -1.92 -14.55 38.62
C SER A 873 -2.80 -15.14 39.73
N SER A 874 -3.62 -14.30 40.34
CA SER A 874 -4.66 -14.76 41.26
C SER A 874 -5.91 -13.89 41.14
N VAL A 875 -7.06 -14.57 41.09
CA VAL A 875 -8.38 -13.95 41.13
C VAL A 875 -8.86 -13.90 42.57
N PHE A 876 -9.20 -12.71 43.06
CA PHE A 876 -9.54 -12.50 44.47
C PHE A 876 -10.59 -11.40 44.67
N LYS A 877 -11.16 -11.38 45.89
CA LYS A 877 -12.14 -10.37 46.32
C LYS A 877 -12.01 -10.06 47.81
N PHE A 878 -12.21 -8.80 48.19
CA PHE A 878 -12.30 -8.38 49.60
C PHE A 878 -13.75 -8.48 50.12
N THR A 879 -13.96 -8.98 51.34
CA THR A 879 -15.29 -9.35 51.86
C THR A 879 -15.73 -8.68 53.17
N SER A 880 -15.00 -7.70 53.72
CA SER A 880 -15.31 -7.10 55.05
C SER A 880 -15.25 -5.56 55.10
N THR A 881 -16.04 -4.95 56.01
CA THR A 881 -16.35 -3.49 56.05
C THR A 881 -15.73 -2.64 57.18
N ASN A 882 -14.98 -3.21 58.12
CA ASN A 882 -14.50 -2.53 59.36
C ASN A 882 -13.00 -2.14 59.35
N SER A 883 -12.54 -1.27 58.44
CA SER A 883 -11.08 -1.06 58.26
C SER A 883 -10.53 0.12 59.08
N VAL A 884 -9.35 -0.07 59.68
CA VAL A 884 -8.55 1.00 60.32
C VAL A 884 -7.50 1.49 59.32
N ILE A 885 -7.34 2.80 59.20
CA ILE A 885 -6.39 3.45 58.28
C ILE A 885 -4.95 3.15 58.74
N GLY A 886 -4.23 2.32 57.98
CA GLY A 886 -2.83 1.97 58.22
C GLY A 886 -2.20 1.32 56.98
N ALA A 887 -0.90 1.50 56.76
CA ALA A 887 -0.24 1.06 55.54
C ALA A 887 0.01 -0.46 55.54
N LYS A 888 -0.76 -1.27 54.79
CA LYS A 888 -0.79 -2.75 54.87
C LYS A 888 -1.02 -3.44 53.52
N ASP A 889 -0.33 -4.56 53.29
CA ASP A 889 -0.43 -5.35 52.07
C ASP A 889 -1.76 -6.12 52.04
N LEU A 890 -2.44 -6.11 50.90
CA LEU A 890 -3.78 -6.68 50.70
C LEU A 890 -3.72 -8.08 50.09
N ILE A 891 -2.90 -8.25 49.06
CA ILE A 891 -2.54 -9.54 48.45
C ILE A 891 -1.09 -9.45 47.96
N ASN A 892 -0.37 -10.56 48.03
CA ASN A 892 0.96 -10.69 47.43
C ASN A 892 1.03 -11.95 46.59
N LEU A 893 1.70 -11.83 45.44
CA LEU A 893 2.21 -12.96 44.68
C LEU A 893 3.72 -13.02 44.90
N MET A 894 4.21 -14.23 45.14
CA MET A 894 5.57 -14.48 45.61
C MET A 894 6.23 -15.56 44.74
N PHE A 895 7.48 -15.30 44.39
CA PHE A 895 8.38 -16.25 43.75
C PHE A 895 9.42 -16.70 44.78
N TYR A 896 9.64 -18.00 44.89
CA TYR A 896 10.60 -18.62 45.81
C TYR A 896 11.62 -19.45 45.04
N ASP A 897 12.83 -19.59 45.59
CA ASP A 897 13.86 -20.52 45.10
C ASP A 897 13.62 -21.98 45.52
N GLU A 898 12.89 -22.19 46.62
CA GLU A 898 12.57 -23.51 47.17
C GLU A 898 11.07 -23.72 47.41
N SER A 899 10.60 -24.95 47.20
CA SER A 899 9.20 -25.36 47.41
C SER A 899 8.72 -25.27 48.86
N THR A 900 9.63 -25.16 49.84
CA THR A 900 9.31 -24.93 51.26
C THR A 900 9.35 -23.44 51.67
N GLY A 901 9.76 -22.58 50.73
CA GLY A 901 9.75 -21.13 50.81
C GLY A 901 10.99 -20.52 51.45
N GLY A 902 12.10 -20.50 50.70
CA GLY A 902 13.38 -19.88 51.03
C GLY A 902 13.49 -18.41 50.59
N ASP A 903 14.48 -18.12 49.75
CA ASP A 903 14.74 -16.80 49.18
C ASP A 903 13.60 -16.36 48.25
N PHE A 904 13.29 -15.06 48.21
CA PHE A 904 12.07 -14.60 47.53
C PHE A 904 12.15 -13.22 46.88
N MET A 905 11.32 -13.06 45.85
CA MET A 905 10.84 -11.77 45.38
C MET A 905 9.31 -11.75 45.42
N ARG A 906 8.73 -10.60 45.79
CA ARG A 906 7.27 -10.46 45.86
C ARG A 906 6.79 -9.15 45.27
N ALA A 907 5.60 -9.23 44.71
CA ALA A 907 4.81 -8.09 44.30
C ALA A 907 3.45 -8.16 45.00
N GLY A 908 2.88 -7.00 45.32
CA GLY A 908 1.60 -6.95 46.03
C GLY A 908 0.84 -5.66 45.84
N VAL A 909 -0.47 -5.74 46.04
CA VAL A 909 -1.34 -4.57 46.17
C VAL A 909 -1.38 -4.19 47.64
N ARG A 910 -1.07 -2.94 47.96
CA ARG A 910 -1.02 -2.43 49.34
C ARG A 910 -1.96 -1.25 49.50
N ARG A 911 -2.51 -1.10 50.71
CA ARG A 911 -3.19 0.11 51.16
C ARG A 911 -2.19 1.00 51.89
N THR A 912 -2.21 2.30 51.65
CA THR A 912 -1.34 3.29 52.31
C THR A 912 -1.97 3.81 53.59
N SER A 913 -1.18 4.47 54.44
CA SER A 913 -1.66 5.10 55.68
C SER A 913 -2.52 6.35 55.44
N SER A 914 -2.58 6.86 54.21
CA SER A 914 -3.51 7.93 53.80
C SER A 914 -4.84 7.38 53.27
N GLY A 915 -5.00 6.06 53.20
CA GLY A 915 -6.22 5.40 52.74
C GLY A 915 -6.24 5.04 51.25
N GLY A 916 -5.27 5.53 50.45
CA GLY A 916 -5.08 5.16 49.05
C GLY A 916 -4.42 3.79 48.86
N PHE A 917 -4.08 3.43 47.63
CA PHE A 917 -3.48 2.14 47.28
C PHE A 917 -2.10 2.34 46.63
N ASP A 918 -1.24 1.34 46.69
CA ASP A 918 0.02 1.31 45.95
C ASP A 918 0.37 -0.11 45.52
N PHE A 919 1.01 -0.26 44.37
CA PHE A 919 1.77 -1.48 44.10
C PHE A 919 3.06 -1.45 44.91
N ILE A 920 3.44 -2.60 45.43
CA ILE A 920 4.75 -2.80 46.05
C ILE A 920 5.50 -3.90 45.34
N VAL A 921 6.79 -3.68 45.11
CA VAL A 921 7.75 -4.74 44.79
C VAL A 921 8.77 -4.76 45.92
N VAL A 922 8.98 -5.94 46.49
CA VAL A 922 9.91 -6.17 47.59
C VAL A 922 10.80 -7.34 47.21
N ASN A 923 12.10 -7.06 47.11
CA ASN A 923 13.11 -8.11 47.04
C ASN A 923 13.57 -8.52 48.44
N GLN A 924 14.31 -9.60 48.51
CA GLN A 924 14.80 -10.14 49.78
C GLN A 924 15.77 -9.23 50.54
N ASN A 925 16.44 -8.31 49.83
CA ASN A 925 17.32 -7.29 50.42
C ASN A 925 16.53 -6.17 51.13
N GLY A 926 15.20 -6.21 51.08
CA GLY A 926 14.32 -5.21 51.70
C GLY A 926 14.18 -3.93 50.88
N ASN A 927 14.70 -3.90 49.65
CA ASN A 927 14.45 -2.80 48.73
C ASN A 927 12.97 -2.80 48.37
N ARG A 928 12.34 -1.64 48.51
CA ARG A 928 10.92 -1.46 48.26
C ARG A 928 10.70 -0.40 47.19
N PHE A 929 10.04 -0.80 46.12
CA PHE A 929 9.52 0.10 45.09
C PHE A 929 8.02 0.28 45.29
N SER A 930 7.52 1.51 45.15
CA SER A 930 6.10 1.85 45.31
C SER A 930 5.74 3.01 44.39
N THR A 931 4.62 2.91 43.68
CA THR A 931 4.21 3.88 42.64
C THR A 931 3.21 4.94 43.09
N GLY A 932 2.58 4.78 44.25
CA GLY A 932 1.48 5.64 44.66
C GLY A 932 0.30 5.55 43.68
N VAL A 933 -0.50 4.49 43.80
CA VAL A 933 -1.71 4.29 42.99
C VAL A 933 -2.83 5.20 43.51
N SER A 934 -3.79 5.49 42.63
CA SER A 934 -5.02 6.27 42.89
C SER A 934 -5.65 6.10 44.28
N SER A 935 -6.35 7.13 44.75
CA SER A 935 -7.13 7.15 46.00
C SER A 935 -8.29 6.14 46.03
N SER A 936 -8.62 5.48 44.92
CA SER A 936 -9.70 4.50 44.84
C SER A 936 -9.32 3.32 43.94
N LEU A 937 -9.47 2.10 44.45
CA LEU A 937 -9.47 0.88 43.64
C LEU A 937 -10.81 0.81 42.90
N ALA A 938 -10.81 0.84 41.57
CA ALA A 938 -12.04 0.73 40.79
C ALA A 938 -12.76 -0.59 41.10
N GLY A 939 -13.98 -0.52 41.64
CA GLY A 939 -14.76 -1.69 42.08
C GLY A 939 -14.89 -1.86 43.59
N LEU A 940 -14.31 -0.99 44.41
CA LEU A 940 -14.71 -0.90 45.83
C LEU A 940 -16.07 -0.20 45.94
N VAL A 941 -17.07 -0.89 46.51
CA VAL A 941 -18.45 -0.37 46.64
C VAL A 941 -18.52 0.87 47.57
N SER A 942 -17.48 1.08 48.39
CA SER A 942 -17.20 2.31 49.15
C SER A 942 -15.74 2.27 49.63
N ASP A 943 -15.14 3.42 49.99
CA ASP A 943 -13.75 3.53 50.50
C ASP A 943 -13.45 2.68 51.78
N LEU A 944 -14.46 1.94 52.29
CA LEU A 944 -14.38 1.02 53.42
C LEU A 944 -15.10 -0.33 53.16
N GLY A 945 -15.27 -0.79 51.91
CA GLY A 945 -16.14 -1.93 51.56
C GLY A 945 -15.52 -3.14 50.83
N THR A 946 -16.40 -4.09 50.47
CA THR A 946 -16.18 -5.23 49.56
C THR A 946 -15.76 -4.74 48.17
N SER A 947 -14.84 -5.45 47.51
CA SER A 947 -14.47 -5.17 46.11
C SER A 947 -15.31 -5.96 45.11
N ASP A 948 -15.26 -5.58 43.83
CA ASP A 948 -15.49 -6.51 42.72
C ASP A 948 -14.48 -7.67 42.76
N TRP A 949 -14.69 -8.65 41.89
CA TRP A 949 -13.66 -9.65 41.60
C TRP A 949 -12.52 -8.99 40.81
N LEU A 950 -11.32 -9.14 41.33
CA LEU A 950 -10.11 -8.56 40.79
C LEU A 950 -9.15 -9.67 40.39
N GLU A 951 -8.35 -9.42 39.36
CA GLU A 951 -7.21 -10.25 39.01
C GLU A 951 -5.93 -9.44 39.20
N PHE A 952 -4.99 -10.00 39.97
CA PHE A 952 -3.66 -9.43 40.12
C PHE A 952 -2.64 -10.37 39.49
N SER A 953 -1.93 -9.88 38.47
CA SER A 953 -0.94 -10.63 37.70
C SER A 953 0.44 -10.01 37.89
N VAL A 954 1.46 -10.85 38.02
CA VAL A 954 2.86 -10.46 38.20
C VAL A 954 3.72 -11.31 37.28
N THR A 955 4.36 -10.68 36.31
CA THR A 955 5.36 -11.30 35.42
C THR A 955 6.75 -10.99 35.95
N LEU A 956 7.54 -12.03 36.24
CA LEU A 956 8.94 -11.93 36.64
C LEU A 956 9.82 -12.30 35.45
N THR A 957 10.71 -11.40 35.07
CA THR A 957 11.68 -11.61 33.99
C THR A 957 13.08 -11.70 34.57
N ARG A 958 13.78 -12.81 34.29
CA ARG A 958 15.17 -13.02 34.70
C ARG A 958 16.10 -12.29 33.75
N GLY A 959 16.96 -11.40 34.22
CA GLY A 959 18.01 -10.80 33.38
C GLY A 959 19.35 -11.50 33.53
N ALA A 960 20.41 -10.84 33.06
CA ALA A 960 21.71 -11.47 32.84
C ALA A 960 22.54 -11.64 34.13
N SER A 961 22.12 -11.02 35.23
CA SER A 961 22.84 -11.05 36.52
C SER A 961 21.88 -10.97 37.71
N SER A 962 22.38 -11.25 38.92
CA SER A 962 21.58 -11.18 40.15
C SER A 962 21.03 -9.79 40.44
N ASP A 963 21.53 -8.72 39.82
CA ASP A 963 21.06 -7.34 39.99
C ASP A 963 20.13 -6.86 38.86
N ASP A 964 19.78 -7.76 37.95
CA ASP A 964 19.08 -7.46 36.70
C ASP A 964 17.79 -8.28 36.61
N TRP A 965 16.86 -8.11 37.54
CA TRP A 965 15.51 -8.65 37.40
C TRP A 965 14.51 -7.56 37.02
N ALA A 966 13.46 -7.95 36.30
CA ALA A 966 12.31 -7.09 36.05
C ALA A 966 11.00 -7.73 36.54
N MET A 967 10.06 -6.90 36.98
CA MET A 967 8.70 -7.32 37.33
C MET A 967 7.67 -6.40 36.70
N ASP A 968 6.71 -6.97 35.99
CA ASP A 968 5.53 -6.29 35.46
C ASP A 968 4.28 -6.73 36.23
N LEU A 969 3.52 -5.76 36.73
CA LEU A 969 2.37 -5.95 37.58
C LEU A 969 1.14 -5.40 36.86
N THR A 970 0.05 -6.15 36.85
CA THR A 970 -1.25 -5.70 36.33
C THR A 970 -2.34 -6.00 37.35
N LEU A 971 -3.21 -5.03 37.62
CA LEU A 971 -4.43 -5.24 38.38
C LEU A 971 -5.64 -4.95 37.50
N MET A 972 -6.55 -5.91 37.37
CA MET A 972 -7.73 -5.82 36.52
C MET A 972 -9.01 -5.97 37.34
N ASN A 973 -10.05 -5.20 36.98
CA ASN A 973 -11.41 -5.43 37.47
C ASN A 973 -12.11 -6.37 36.47
N LEU A 974 -12.45 -7.58 36.94
CA LEU A 974 -13.05 -8.61 36.09
C LEU A 974 -14.53 -8.34 35.80
N VAL A 975 -15.22 -7.55 36.63
CA VAL A 975 -16.63 -7.20 36.44
C VAL A 975 -16.80 -6.14 35.35
N SER A 976 -15.92 -5.12 35.32
CA SER A 976 -15.93 -4.08 34.28
C SER A 976 -15.07 -4.42 33.06
N ASN A 977 -14.32 -5.52 33.11
CA ASN A 977 -13.36 -5.94 32.09
C ASN A 977 -12.34 -4.84 31.74
N SER A 978 -11.80 -4.15 32.76
CA SER A 978 -10.89 -3.01 32.58
C SER A 978 -9.67 -3.13 33.48
N ILE A 979 -8.50 -2.81 32.92
CA ILE A 979 -7.25 -2.67 33.69
C ILE A 979 -7.42 -1.47 34.66
N ILE A 980 -7.17 -1.71 35.95
CA ILE A 980 -7.17 -0.67 36.99
C ILE A 980 -5.84 0.07 36.98
N GLU A 981 -4.72 -0.66 36.92
CA GLU A 981 -3.36 -0.10 36.98
C GLU A 981 -2.34 -1.11 36.48
N THR A 982 -1.23 -0.62 35.93
CA THR A 982 -0.02 -1.41 35.62
C THR A 982 1.22 -0.80 36.25
N PHE A 983 2.23 -1.61 36.55
CA PHE A 983 3.52 -1.13 37.03
C PHE A 983 4.67 -2.03 36.62
N SER A 984 5.74 -1.42 36.13
CA SER A 984 6.99 -2.09 35.76
C SER A 984 8.12 -1.65 36.69
N ALA A 985 8.86 -2.61 37.23
CA ALA A 985 10.07 -2.38 38.01
C ALA A 985 11.24 -3.16 37.40
N GLY A 986 12.30 -2.48 36.97
CA GLY A 986 13.54 -3.09 36.45
C GLY A 986 14.74 -2.87 37.38
N GLY A 987 15.85 -3.56 37.11
CA GLY A 987 17.08 -3.46 37.91
C GLY A 987 16.91 -3.96 39.35
N LEU A 988 16.04 -4.96 39.53
CA LEU A 988 15.76 -5.55 40.82
C LEU A 988 16.88 -6.55 41.17
N GLY A 989 17.49 -6.38 42.36
CA GLY A 989 18.48 -7.34 42.86
C GLY A 989 17.87 -8.52 43.61
N SER A 990 18.44 -9.71 43.45
CA SER A 990 18.14 -10.94 44.19
C SER A 990 19.38 -11.42 44.97
N THR A 991 19.21 -12.43 45.80
CA THR A 991 20.36 -13.16 46.37
C THR A 991 21.02 -14.02 45.29
N PRO A 992 22.28 -14.44 45.50
CA PRO A 992 22.94 -15.41 44.62
C PRO A 992 22.19 -16.74 44.52
N ASP A 993 21.59 -17.22 45.61
CA ASP A 993 20.88 -18.50 45.65
C ASP A 993 19.56 -18.42 44.85
N PHE A 994 18.79 -17.34 45.01
CA PHE A 994 17.62 -17.08 44.17
C PHE A 994 17.98 -16.91 42.70
N PHE A 995 19.10 -16.22 42.41
CA PHE A 995 19.57 -16.09 41.03
C PHE A 995 20.09 -17.40 40.45
N ALA A 996 20.63 -18.30 41.25
CA ALA A 996 21.16 -19.58 40.80
C ALA A 996 20.08 -20.67 40.66
N ALA A 997 18.88 -20.46 41.19
CA ALA A 997 17.80 -21.43 41.13
C ALA A 997 17.41 -21.75 39.68
N GLU A 998 17.46 -23.03 39.33
CA GLU A 998 16.99 -23.55 38.03
C GLU A 998 15.45 -23.67 37.97
N THR A 999 14.82 -23.68 39.15
CA THR A 999 13.38 -23.81 39.33
C THR A 999 12.93 -22.82 40.39
N LEU A 1000 11.95 -21.98 40.07
CA LEU A 1000 11.27 -21.12 41.02
C LEU A 1000 9.94 -21.74 41.44
N TYR A 1001 9.36 -21.27 42.52
CA TYR A 1001 8.08 -21.75 43.03
C TYR A 1001 7.16 -20.56 43.27
N GLY A 1002 5.94 -20.65 42.76
CA GLY A 1002 4.94 -19.59 42.88
C GLY A 1002 4.14 -19.73 44.17
N GLY A 1003 3.59 -18.64 44.66
CA GLY A 1003 2.70 -18.68 45.80
C GLY A 1003 2.05 -17.34 46.09
N PHE A 1004 1.23 -17.32 47.14
CA PHE A 1004 0.60 -16.10 47.63
C PHE A 1004 0.66 -16.02 49.16
N SER A 1005 0.55 -14.81 49.70
CA SER A 1005 0.58 -14.60 51.15
C SER A 1005 -0.42 -13.58 51.68
N SER A 1006 -0.69 -13.71 52.98
CA SER A 1006 -1.54 -12.84 53.80
C SER A 1006 -0.73 -11.89 54.69
N SER A 1007 -1.27 -10.73 55.07
CA SER A 1007 -0.54 -9.68 55.81
C SER A 1007 -0.59 -9.76 57.35
N MET A 1008 0.36 -9.08 58.04
CA MET A 1008 0.52 -9.04 59.51
C MET A 1008 -0.47 -8.11 60.23
N ILE A 1009 -1.27 -8.72 61.12
CA ILE A 1009 -1.89 -8.26 62.39
C ILE A 1009 -2.67 -6.91 62.41
N ALA A 1010 -3.94 -7.07 62.81
CA ALA A 1010 -5.01 -6.18 63.26
C ALA A 1010 -5.83 -5.43 62.19
N MET A 1011 -6.96 -6.05 61.85
CA MET A 1011 -8.16 -5.52 61.18
C MET A 1011 -8.10 -5.39 59.64
N ILE A 1012 -8.49 -6.52 59.03
CA ILE A 1012 -9.26 -6.78 57.81
C ILE A 1012 -8.75 -6.34 56.41
N SER A 1013 -8.61 -7.34 55.54
CA SER A 1013 -9.73 -7.74 54.70
C SER A 1013 -9.87 -9.26 54.79
N SER A 1014 -11.02 -9.79 55.21
CA SER A 1014 -11.33 -11.18 54.82
C SER A 1014 -11.29 -11.18 53.31
N ARG A 1015 -10.45 -12.01 52.71
CA ARG A 1015 -10.34 -12.11 51.26
C ARG A 1015 -10.50 -13.54 50.85
N VAL A 1016 -11.12 -13.68 49.70
CA VAL A 1016 -11.38 -14.96 49.08
C VAL A 1016 -10.57 -14.98 47.81
N ILE A 1017 -9.75 -16.02 47.65
CA ILE A 1017 -9.04 -16.32 46.41
C ILE A 1017 -9.85 -17.39 45.69
N ASP A 1018 -10.23 -17.12 44.46
CA ASP A 1018 -10.95 -18.03 43.57
C ASP A 1018 -9.98 -18.99 42.90
N CYS A 1019 -8.90 -18.46 42.34
CA CYS A 1019 -7.87 -19.28 41.71
C CYS A 1019 -6.47 -18.69 41.88
N PHE A 1020 -5.49 -19.57 41.72
CA PHE A 1020 -4.08 -19.25 41.54
C PHE A 1020 -3.65 -19.84 40.20
N SER A 1021 -3.03 -19.05 39.35
CA SER A 1021 -2.51 -19.51 38.07
C SER A 1021 -1.06 -19.11 37.89
N TYR A 1022 -0.37 -19.88 37.06
CA TYR A 1022 0.97 -19.55 36.63
C TYR A 1022 1.14 -19.87 35.15
N THR A 1023 2.02 -19.12 34.52
CA THR A 1023 2.37 -19.23 33.12
C THR A 1023 3.88 -19.29 33.00
N VAL A 1024 4.40 -20.33 32.34
CA VAL A 1024 5.85 -20.57 32.12
C VAL A 1024 6.16 -20.72 30.63
N PRO A 1025 7.42 -20.51 30.20
CA PRO A 1025 7.83 -20.83 28.83
C PRO A 1025 7.58 -22.30 28.52
N GLY A 1026 7.01 -22.64 27.35
CA GLY A 1026 6.76 -24.05 27.02
C GLY A 1026 8.08 -24.84 26.82
N GLN A 1027 8.07 -26.14 27.10
CA GLN A 1027 9.22 -27.02 26.83
C GLN A 1027 9.10 -27.67 25.46
N THR A 1028 10.21 -27.77 24.72
CA THR A 1028 10.26 -28.55 23.46
C THR A 1028 10.23 -30.06 23.76
N GLY A 1029 9.85 -30.87 22.77
CA GLY A 1029 9.92 -32.33 22.86
C GLY A 1029 11.33 -32.83 23.17
N TRP A 1030 12.38 -32.15 22.70
CA TRP A 1030 13.77 -32.44 23.08
C TRP A 1030 14.01 -32.23 24.58
N GLN A 1031 13.54 -31.13 25.15
CA GLN A 1031 13.68 -30.87 26.58
C GLN A 1031 12.90 -31.87 27.43
N GLN A 1032 11.72 -32.29 26.97
CA GLN A 1032 10.96 -33.38 27.61
C GLN A 1032 11.72 -34.71 27.53
N PHE A 1033 12.32 -35.02 26.39
CA PHE A 1033 13.12 -36.23 26.20
C PHE A 1033 14.35 -36.26 27.12
N VAL A 1034 15.09 -35.14 27.19
CA VAL A 1034 16.20 -34.94 28.12
C VAL A 1034 15.77 -35.15 29.56
N SER A 1035 14.62 -34.59 29.96
CA SER A 1035 14.08 -34.74 31.31
C SER A 1035 13.65 -36.19 31.60
N ASN A 1036 12.95 -36.84 30.67
CA ASN A 1036 12.43 -38.19 30.83
C ASN A 1036 13.54 -39.24 31.04
N TYR A 1037 14.70 -39.04 30.42
CA TYR A 1037 15.85 -39.95 30.52
C TYR A 1037 16.96 -39.46 31.46
N GLY A 1038 16.82 -38.27 32.05
CA GLY A 1038 17.82 -37.69 32.95
C GLY A 1038 19.14 -37.34 32.26
N LEU A 1039 19.08 -36.86 31.01
CA LEU A 1039 20.24 -36.56 30.17
C LEU A 1039 20.84 -35.18 30.50
N GLY A 1040 22.08 -34.95 30.08
CA GLY A 1040 22.76 -33.65 30.25
C GLY A 1040 22.33 -32.54 29.28
N GLY A 1041 21.37 -32.81 28.38
CA GLY A 1041 20.80 -31.83 27.43
C GLY A 1041 21.66 -31.46 26.22
N SER A 1042 22.94 -31.82 26.21
CA SER A 1042 23.84 -31.64 25.08
C SER A 1042 23.50 -32.62 23.95
N VAL A 1043 23.19 -32.07 22.77
CA VAL A 1043 22.71 -32.84 21.62
C VAL A 1043 23.80 -33.75 21.04
N THR A 1044 25.08 -33.42 21.21
CA THR A 1044 26.19 -34.26 20.74
C THR A 1044 26.65 -35.30 21.75
N ASN A 1045 25.93 -35.47 22.87
CA ASN A 1045 26.22 -36.54 23.80
C ASN A 1045 25.78 -37.89 23.23
N ASP A 1046 26.45 -38.93 23.68
CA ASP A 1046 26.13 -40.34 23.46
C ASP A 1046 26.15 -40.96 24.86
N PHE A 1047 24.99 -40.96 25.51
CA PHE A 1047 24.88 -41.23 26.95
C PHE A 1047 25.17 -42.69 27.29
N ASP A 1048 24.75 -43.63 26.43
CA ASP A 1048 24.98 -45.07 26.63
C ASP A 1048 26.23 -45.62 25.91
N HIS A 1049 26.98 -44.75 25.22
CA HIS A 1049 28.27 -45.02 24.57
C HIS A 1049 28.21 -46.05 23.44
N ASP A 1050 27.10 -46.07 22.69
CA ASP A 1050 26.88 -47.02 21.60
C ASP A 1050 27.30 -46.48 20.22
N GLY A 1051 27.76 -45.24 20.17
CA GLY A 1051 28.20 -44.53 18.98
C GLY A 1051 27.11 -43.70 18.30
N GLN A 1052 25.89 -43.69 18.83
CA GLN A 1052 24.78 -42.87 18.36
C GLN A 1052 24.57 -41.67 19.30
N PHE A 1053 24.42 -40.47 18.75
CA PHE A 1053 24.14 -39.30 19.58
C PHE A 1053 22.68 -39.31 20.07
N ASP A 1054 22.48 -38.86 21.31
CA ASP A 1054 21.19 -38.81 22.01
C ASP A 1054 20.10 -38.10 21.18
N TYR A 1055 20.45 -37.04 20.43
CA TYR A 1055 19.50 -36.32 19.57
C TYR A 1055 19.07 -37.10 18.33
N VAL A 1056 19.91 -38.00 17.82
CA VAL A 1056 19.57 -38.86 16.69
C VAL A 1056 18.66 -39.98 17.17
N GLU A 1057 18.92 -40.51 18.35
CA GLU A 1057 18.00 -41.45 18.99
C GLU A 1057 16.65 -40.78 19.27
N TYR A 1058 16.65 -39.56 19.78
CA TYR A 1058 15.43 -38.76 19.87
C TYR A 1058 14.75 -38.58 18.51
N ALA A 1059 15.49 -38.25 17.46
CA ALA A 1059 14.89 -38.03 16.14
C ALA A 1059 14.32 -39.31 15.51
N LEU A 1060 14.88 -40.48 15.83
CA LEU A 1060 14.60 -41.73 15.15
C LEU A 1060 13.93 -42.79 16.05
N GLY A 1061 13.42 -42.40 17.22
CA GLY A 1061 12.68 -43.31 18.12
C GLY A 1061 13.57 -44.29 18.89
N GLY A 1062 14.82 -43.93 19.15
CA GLY A 1062 15.77 -44.64 19.99
C GLY A 1062 15.61 -44.38 21.49
N ASN A 1063 16.48 -44.99 22.29
CA ASN A 1063 16.47 -44.90 23.75
C ASN A 1063 17.91 -44.71 24.28
N PRO A 1064 18.26 -43.50 24.74
CA PRO A 1064 19.63 -43.07 25.02
C PRO A 1064 20.23 -43.66 26.30
N VAL A 1065 19.48 -44.54 26.99
CA VAL A 1065 19.98 -45.28 28.15
C VAL A 1065 20.04 -46.79 27.87
N ASN A 1066 19.86 -47.20 26.61
CA ASN A 1066 19.81 -48.58 26.19
C ASN A 1066 20.48 -48.76 24.83
N SER A 1067 21.76 -49.13 24.86
CA SER A 1067 22.65 -49.28 23.69
C SER A 1067 22.23 -50.32 22.65
N ALA A 1068 21.13 -51.04 22.88
CA ALA A 1068 20.49 -51.89 21.89
C ALA A 1068 19.42 -51.15 21.05
N SER A 1069 19.15 -49.87 21.33
CA SER A 1069 17.97 -49.14 20.85
C SER A 1069 18.34 -47.81 20.18
N GLN A 1070 19.16 -47.87 19.13
CA GLN A 1070 19.70 -46.73 18.38
C GLN A 1070 18.68 -45.90 17.56
N GLY A 1071 17.43 -46.34 17.51
CA GLY A 1071 16.40 -45.77 16.65
C GLY A 1071 16.33 -46.42 15.26
N THR A 1072 15.31 -46.04 14.49
CA THR A 1072 15.03 -46.59 13.15
C THR A 1072 15.67 -45.73 12.08
N MET A 1073 16.75 -46.23 11.48
CA MET A 1073 17.44 -45.54 10.39
C MET A 1073 16.54 -45.38 9.16
N PRO A 1074 16.66 -44.27 8.41
CA PRO A 1074 15.96 -44.09 7.15
C PRO A 1074 16.27 -45.22 6.17
N SER A 1075 15.26 -45.63 5.40
CA SER A 1075 15.39 -46.71 4.41
C SER A 1075 14.87 -46.30 3.04
N ILE A 1076 15.41 -46.92 2.00
CA ILE A 1076 15.03 -46.65 0.62
C ILE A 1076 14.44 -47.92 0.02
N VAL A 1077 13.28 -47.81 -0.61
CA VAL A 1077 12.62 -48.93 -1.29
C VAL A 1077 12.37 -48.57 -2.76
N TYR A 1078 12.78 -49.46 -3.65
CA TYR A 1078 12.49 -49.36 -5.08
C TYR A 1078 11.21 -50.15 -5.38
N ALA A 1079 10.15 -49.45 -5.78
CA ALA A 1079 8.87 -50.06 -6.13
C ALA A 1079 8.87 -50.57 -7.59
N HIS A 1080 7.98 -51.51 -7.90
CA HIS A 1080 7.89 -52.13 -9.24
C HIS A 1080 7.34 -51.17 -10.32
N ASP A 1081 6.87 -49.99 -9.93
CA ASP A 1081 6.28 -48.94 -10.76
C ASP A 1081 7.27 -47.81 -11.12
N SER A 1082 8.58 -48.07 -10.97
CA SER A 1082 9.66 -47.11 -11.23
C SER A 1082 9.74 -45.92 -10.27
N TYR A 1083 9.00 -45.94 -9.15
CA TYR A 1083 9.19 -44.98 -8.06
C TYR A 1083 10.19 -45.48 -7.02
N VAL A 1084 10.87 -44.53 -6.40
CA VAL A 1084 11.78 -44.76 -5.27
C VAL A 1084 11.22 -44.04 -4.06
N SER A 1085 11.09 -44.75 -2.94
CA SER A 1085 10.52 -44.24 -1.69
C SER A 1085 11.61 -44.12 -0.63
N LEU A 1086 11.71 -42.97 0.02
CA LEU A 1086 12.47 -42.76 1.25
C LEU A 1086 11.51 -42.85 2.44
N TYR A 1087 11.77 -43.77 3.36
CA TYR A 1087 11.06 -43.90 4.63
C TYR A 1087 11.92 -43.40 5.77
N ASN A 1088 11.35 -42.60 6.67
CA ASN A 1088 11.97 -42.23 7.93
C ASN A 1088 10.92 -42.03 9.02
N LEU A 1089 11.34 -42.11 10.29
CA LEU A 1089 10.48 -41.70 11.41
C LEU A 1089 10.56 -40.19 11.63
N GLU A 1090 9.43 -39.61 12.03
CA GLU A 1090 9.30 -38.20 12.46
C GLU A 1090 8.47 -38.09 13.73
N ILE A 1091 8.91 -37.26 14.67
CA ILE A 1091 8.24 -37.08 15.96
C ILE A 1091 6.88 -36.36 15.80
N THR A 1092 5.85 -36.86 16.48
CA THR A 1092 4.48 -36.29 16.44
C THR A 1092 4.29 -35.10 17.38
N ASN A 1093 5.28 -34.76 18.21
CA ASN A 1093 5.25 -33.59 19.09
C ASN A 1093 5.17 -32.31 18.25
N ALA A 1094 4.20 -31.44 18.54
CA ALA A 1094 4.00 -30.18 17.80
C ALA A 1094 5.18 -29.20 17.89
N HIS A 1095 6.06 -29.38 18.88
CA HIS A 1095 7.25 -28.58 19.12
C HIS A 1095 8.45 -29.49 19.40
N PRO A 1096 8.92 -30.29 18.43
CA PRO A 1096 9.88 -31.36 18.70
C PRO A 1096 11.28 -30.83 19.06
N GLY A 1097 11.59 -29.56 18.81
CA GLY A 1097 12.93 -29.00 19.08
C GLY A 1097 14.01 -29.50 18.11
N ILE A 1098 13.62 -30.18 17.03
CA ILE A 1098 14.45 -30.60 15.90
C ILE A 1098 13.65 -30.42 14.60
N THR A 1099 14.31 -30.39 13.45
CA THR A 1099 13.68 -30.33 12.13
C THR A 1099 14.20 -31.46 11.25
N TYR A 1100 13.30 -32.12 10.52
CA TYR A 1100 13.63 -33.14 9.53
C TYR A 1100 13.73 -32.50 8.14
N LEU A 1101 14.87 -32.65 7.49
CA LEU A 1101 15.08 -32.20 6.12
C LEU A 1101 15.44 -33.38 5.23
N ALA A 1102 14.46 -33.87 4.47
CA ALA A 1102 14.64 -34.97 3.53
C ALA A 1102 14.92 -34.43 2.13
N GLU A 1103 16.03 -34.88 1.54
CA GLU A 1103 16.53 -34.40 0.26
C GLU A 1103 16.96 -35.54 -0.65
N TRP A 1104 16.93 -35.26 -1.96
CA TRP A 1104 17.47 -36.15 -2.98
C TRP A 1104 18.28 -35.40 -4.03
N THR A 1105 19.17 -36.12 -4.72
CA THR A 1105 19.91 -35.60 -5.88
C THR A 1105 20.19 -36.73 -6.86
N ASP A 1106 20.30 -36.43 -8.14
CA ASP A 1106 20.74 -37.36 -9.18
C ASP A 1106 22.27 -37.34 -9.39
N SER A 1107 22.97 -36.42 -8.71
CA SER A 1107 24.41 -36.23 -8.86
C SER A 1107 25.03 -35.66 -7.58
N LEU A 1108 25.87 -36.47 -6.91
CA LEU A 1108 26.68 -36.01 -5.77
C LEU A 1108 27.81 -35.02 -6.15
N VAL A 1109 28.00 -34.74 -7.45
CA VAL A 1109 29.06 -33.85 -7.95
C VAL A 1109 28.55 -32.42 -8.15
N SER A 1110 27.26 -32.26 -8.47
CA SER A 1110 26.59 -30.95 -8.53
C SER A 1110 26.00 -30.65 -7.16
N ASN A 1111 26.36 -29.53 -6.53
CA ASN A 1111 25.92 -29.17 -5.17
C ASN A 1111 24.40 -28.90 -5.00
N GLY A 1112 23.55 -29.32 -5.95
CA GLY A 1112 22.10 -29.19 -5.87
C GLY A 1112 21.45 -30.39 -5.20
N TRP A 1113 20.87 -30.17 -4.01
CA TRP A 1113 19.95 -31.11 -3.35
C TRP A 1113 18.53 -30.60 -3.51
N ASN A 1114 17.59 -31.49 -3.84
CA ASN A 1114 16.19 -31.18 -4.10
C ASN A 1114 15.30 -31.69 -2.95
N GLN A 1115 14.26 -30.94 -2.64
CA GLN A 1115 13.28 -31.22 -1.57
C GLN A 1115 11.86 -31.42 -2.12
N THR A 1116 11.69 -31.36 -3.44
CA THR A 1116 10.41 -31.59 -4.10
C THR A 1116 10.22 -33.08 -4.32
N TRP A 1117 9.10 -33.63 -3.84
CA TRP A 1117 8.77 -35.04 -3.93
C TRP A 1117 7.47 -35.20 -4.72
N ASP A 1118 7.34 -36.28 -5.49
CA ASP A 1118 6.11 -36.57 -6.25
C ASP A 1118 4.92 -36.88 -5.31
N SER A 1119 5.21 -37.45 -4.13
CA SER A 1119 4.22 -37.62 -3.06
C SER A 1119 4.89 -37.75 -1.70
N THR A 1120 4.19 -37.34 -0.64
CA THR A 1120 4.53 -37.63 0.75
C THR A 1120 3.34 -38.24 1.46
N VAL A 1121 3.52 -39.35 2.15
CA VAL A 1121 2.50 -40.05 2.93
C VAL A 1121 2.99 -40.20 4.36
N ILE A 1122 2.14 -39.86 5.33
CA ILE A 1122 2.46 -39.93 6.77
C ILE A 1122 1.49 -40.94 7.38
N VAL A 1123 2.02 -41.94 8.09
CA VAL A 1123 1.22 -42.93 8.81
C VAL A 1123 1.72 -43.10 10.24
N PRO A 1124 0.85 -43.39 11.21
CA PRO A 1124 1.29 -43.69 12.57
C PRO A 1124 2.30 -44.84 12.60
N SER A 1125 3.43 -44.63 13.27
CA SER A 1125 4.44 -45.68 13.41
C SER A 1125 4.08 -46.65 14.55
N ALA A 1126 4.81 -47.77 14.62
CA ALA A 1126 4.72 -48.68 15.76
C ALA A 1126 5.38 -48.12 17.04
N ILE A 1127 6.14 -47.02 16.94
CA ILE A 1127 6.80 -46.36 18.06
C ILE A 1127 5.90 -45.21 18.55
N PRO A 1128 5.40 -45.24 19.80
CA PRO A 1128 4.56 -44.17 20.32
C PRO A 1128 5.26 -42.81 20.26
N GLY A 1129 4.56 -41.80 19.73
CA GLY A 1129 5.09 -40.45 19.56
C GLY A 1129 5.84 -40.21 18.24
N TYR A 1130 5.82 -41.17 17.32
CA TYR A 1130 6.42 -41.05 15.99
C TYR A 1130 5.46 -41.48 14.89
N ASP A 1131 5.50 -40.78 13.77
CA ASP A 1131 4.91 -41.19 12.50
C ASP A 1131 6.02 -41.73 11.57
N GLU A 1132 5.67 -42.67 10.70
CA GLU A 1132 6.51 -43.09 9.58
C GLU A 1132 6.12 -42.26 8.35
N VAL A 1133 7.11 -41.59 7.76
CA VAL A 1133 6.95 -40.70 6.61
C VAL A 1133 7.58 -41.34 5.39
N GLU A 1134 6.76 -41.55 4.36
CA GLU A 1134 7.15 -42.05 3.04
C GLU A 1134 7.20 -40.89 2.05
N ARG A 1135 8.35 -40.63 1.44
CA ARG A 1135 8.51 -39.63 0.36
C ARG A 1135 8.91 -40.32 -0.94
N LYS A 1136 8.18 -40.07 -2.03
CA LYS A 1136 8.37 -40.74 -3.33
C LYS A 1136 8.88 -39.80 -4.40
N ILE A 1137 9.70 -40.33 -5.30
CA ILE A 1137 10.13 -39.67 -6.53
C ILE A 1137 10.24 -40.70 -7.66
N TYR A 1138 9.91 -40.30 -8.89
CA TYR A 1138 10.05 -41.14 -10.07
C TYR A 1138 11.53 -41.35 -10.42
N GLY A 1139 11.97 -42.61 -10.41
CA GLY A 1139 13.35 -43.01 -10.71
C GLY A 1139 13.56 -43.61 -12.10
N GLY A 1140 12.51 -43.75 -12.91
CA GLY A 1140 12.48 -44.57 -14.14
C GLY A 1140 13.42 -44.17 -15.29
N THR A 1141 14.20 -43.09 -15.15
CA THR A 1141 15.20 -42.64 -16.13
C THR A 1141 16.55 -42.27 -15.51
N ASN A 1142 16.72 -42.42 -14.19
CA ASN A 1142 17.91 -41.95 -13.48
C ASN A 1142 18.80 -43.14 -13.11
N ASP A 1143 20.01 -43.19 -13.70
CA ASP A 1143 21.00 -44.23 -13.38
C ASP A 1143 21.57 -44.09 -11.95
N HIS A 1144 21.45 -42.90 -11.37
CA HIS A 1144 21.88 -42.58 -10.01
C HIS A 1144 20.84 -41.71 -9.31
N LEU A 1145 20.48 -42.09 -8.09
CA LEU A 1145 19.62 -41.32 -7.22
C LEU A 1145 20.11 -41.49 -5.78
N PHE A 1146 20.38 -40.37 -5.13
CA PHE A 1146 20.94 -40.30 -3.78
C PHE A 1146 19.94 -39.58 -2.88
N PHE A 1147 19.87 -40.04 -1.64
CA PHE A 1147 18.96 -39.49 -0.64
C PHE A 1147 19.72 -39.18 0.63
N ARG A 1148 19.30 -38.14 1.34
CA ARG A 1148 19.75 -37.89 2.71
C ARG A 1148 18.60 -37.36 3.55
N LEU A 1149 18.62 -37.69 4.83
CA LEU A 1149 17.79 -37.08 5.85
C LEU A 1149 18.72 -36.31 6.79
N GLN A 1150 18.56 -35.00 6.87
CA GLN A 1150 19.25 -34.19 7.86
C GLN A 1150 18.33 -33.96 9.05
N ILE A 1151 18.87 -34.24 10.24
CA ILE A 1151 18.24 -33.86 11.50
C ILE A 1151 18.92 -32.57 11.93
N ILE A 1152 18.17 -31.48 11.89
CA ILE A 1152 18.66 -30.15 12.23
C ILE A 1152 18.21 -29.86 13.66
N VAL A 1153 19.17 -29.59 14.53
CA VAL A 1153 18.95 -29.17 15.91
C VAL A 1153 19.28 -27.66 15.99
N PRO A 1154 18.46 -26.85 16.70
CA PRO A 1154 18.71 -25.41 16.87
C PRO A 1154 20.07 -25.06 17.48
#